data_AF-A0A8V5GAU7-F1
#
_entry.id   AF-A0A8V5GAU7-F1
#
_cell.length_a   1.000
_cell.length_b   1.000
_cell.length_c   1.000
_cell.angle_alpha   90.00
_cell.angle_beta   90.00
_cell.angle_gamma   90.00
#
_symmetry.space_group_name_H-M   'P 1'
#
loop_
_entity.id
_entity.type
_entity.pdbx_description
1 polymer ?
#
loop_
_entity_poly.entity_id
_entity_poly.type
_entity_poly.pdbx_seq_one_letter_code
_entity_poly.pdbx_strand_id
1 'polypeptide(L)'
;MRGNGKGGGAGWGMWGRGHALPRPLPAHDASQTSKMAAPRALAAARRAAARGWPGVGGGGGSGYSGGTGGSGGSGVTGYSGVTGVTGGSGGTGCSGVTGGSGGTGVTGYSGGTGGSGVTGCSGVTGVTGCSGGSGVTGGSGVTGCSGGSGVTGGSGVTGGSGVTGGSAGTGGSGGSAGTGGSGVTGRPLRSRLYEHVREGLSARPQLDVSAMNEAELERRQGALRGRDLRDIVHTWSRLQDVRAAIARLEDEKGRVARGVRALMASHDKQTVEALPAYEALRTRGRRIRLELQELLAQEAALDESFYLRALQLPNSTHPEVPIGDQSQARVLEVVGEKPGFDFKPKGHLELGEGLDIIRQRRLSHVSGHRSYYLCGAAVLLEQALVRFTMAKLLGKGFLPMTVPDMLRGAVFEGCGMQLHLSPSPVYSIDPTRFEDLNLAGTAEVGIAGYFMDHAVRLQDLPIRVVCSSTCYRAETDTGREPWGLYRVHQFTKVEMFGVTAAESGAESGDLLAEFLALQKEIFSELGLHYRVLDMPTEELGLPAHRKFDIEAWMPGRGSYGEISSASNCTDYQSRRLNIMYSNGAGQLRHAHTVNGTACAVSRMLIALLESNQLPDGRVRVPPALQPLVGLDVIPRPPAPRLRYIGPNQPGGGP
;
A
#
# COMPACT_ATOMS: atom_id res chain seq x y z
N MET A 1 -44.13 44.51 -26.28
CA MET A 1 -44.95 45.73 -26.54
C MET A 1 -44.58 46.79 -25.52
N ARG A 2 -44.42 48.05 -25.99
CA ARG A 2 -44.50 49.36 -25.31
C ARG A 2 -44.52 49.42 -23.74
N GLY A 3 -43.70 50.23 -23.06
CA GLY A 3 -42.60 51.09 -23.53
C GLY A 3 -42.25 52.25 -22.59
N ASN A 4 -41.19 52.99 -22.97
CA ASN A 4 -40.77 54.35 -22.55
C ASN A 4 -40.38 54.62 -21.07
N GLY A 5 -39.28 55.33 -20.77
CA GLY A 5 -38.17 55.75 -21.64
C GLY A 5 -37.38 56.98 -21.16
N LYS A 6 -36.36 57.35 -21.96
CA LYS A 6 -35.58 58.63 -21.99
C LYS A 6 -34.66 58.94 -20.77
N GLY A 7 -33.45 59.49 -20.96
CA GLY A 7 -32.69 59.73 -22.20
C GLY A 7 -31.60 60.82 -22.10
N GLY A 8 -30.64 60.81 -23.05
CA GLY A 8 -29.58 61.82 -23.28
C GLY A 8 -28.27 61.57 -22.50
N GLY A 9 -27.06 61.73 -23.05
CA GLY A 9 -26.52 62.16 -24.36
C GLY A 9 -25.06 62.67 -24.14
N ALA A 10 -24.09 62.73 -25.06
CA ALA A 10 -23.89 62.35 -26.48
C ALA A 10 -22.38 61.94 -26.67
N GLY A 11 -21.94 61.18 -27.68
CA GLY A 11 -21.51 61.64 -29.02
C GLY A 11 -19.97 61.89 -29.09
N TRP A 12 -19.09 60.98 -29.55
CA TRP A 12 -18.74 60.51 -30.93
C TRP A 12 -17.77 61.40 -31.77
N GLY A 13 -16.73 60.78 -32.36
CA GLY A 13 -15.85 61.30 -33.44
C GLY A 13 -14.51 61.93 -32.98
N MET A 14 -13.26 61.52 -33.29
CA MET A 14 -12.56 60.71 -34.34
C MET A 14 -11.66 61.59 -35.28
N TRP A 15 -10.46 61.08 -35.64
CA TRP A 15 -9.45 61.54 -36.64
C TRP A 15 -8.27 62.45 -36.19
N GLY A 16 -7.01 62.08 -36.56
CA GLY A 16 -5.83 62.96 -36.40
C GLY A 16 -4.40 62.36 -36.57
N ARG A 17 -4.05 61.88 -37.77
CA ARG A 17 -2.72 61.50 -38.35
C ARG A 17 -1.40 62.03 -37.67
N GLY A 18 -0.29 61.28 -37.73
CA GLY A 18 1.07 61.88 -37.63
C GLY A 18 2.30 60.94 -37.44
N HIS A 19 3.28 61.04 -38.34
CA HIS A 19 4.50 60.20 -38.50
C HIS A 19 5.58 60.15 -37.36
N ALA A 20 6.03 58.92 -37.06
CA ALA A 20 7.41 58.39 -36.92
C ALA A 20 8.66 59.21 -36.44
N LEU A 21 9.28 58.69 -35.35
CA LEU A 21 10.75 58.53 -35.05
C LEU A 21 11.63 59.78 -34.77
N PRO A 22 12.85 59.66 -34.12
CA PRO A 22 13.54 58.50 -33.49
C PRO A 22 14.02 58.71 -32.01
N ARG A 23 14.82 57.75 -31.48
CA ARG A 23 15.52 57.71 -30.14
C ARG A 23 16.84 58.56 -30.12
N PRO A 24 17.84 58.46 -29.17
CA PRO A 24 17.95 57.82 -27.81
C PRO A 24 18.75 58.56 -26.67
N LEU A 25 18.65 58.06 -25.40
CA LEU A 25 19.70 58.01 -24.33
C LEU A 25 20.27 59.33 -23.71
N PRO A 26 21.06 59.36 -22.59
CA PRO A 26 21.84 58.31 -21.90
C PRO A 26 21.63 58.15 -20.36
N ALA A 27 22.63 57.58 -19.64
CA ALA A 27 22.51 56.93 -18.32
C ALA A 27 23.55 57.37 -17.26
N HIS A 28 23.30 57.02 -15.98
CA HIS A 28 24.21 56.75 -14.83
C HIS A 28 23.31 56.63 -13.56
N ASP A 29 23.62 56.01 -12.42
CA ASP A 29 24.44 54.90 -11.88
C ASP A 29 24.28 54.99 -10.31
N ALA A 30 24.82 54.03 -9.53
CA ALA A 30 24.78 53.88 -8.06
C ALA A 30 23.45 53.31 -7.48
N SER A 31 23.37 52.05 -7.01
CA SER A 31 23.91 51.44 -5.75
C SER A 31 23.06 51.82 -4.50
N GLN A 32 22.72 50.96 -3.52
CA GLN A 32 23.16 49.61 -3.11
C GLN A 32 22.01 48.79 -2.46
N THR A 33 22.21 47.46 -2.33
CA THR A 33 21.69 46.51 -1.28
C THR A 33 20.18 46.51 -0.88
N SER A 34 19.54 45.38 -0.54
CA SER A 34 20.04 44.10 -0.01
C SER A 34 19.32 42.87 -0.58
N LYS A 35 19.87 41.68 -0.29
CA LYS A 35 19.37 40.37 -0.75
C LYS A 35 18.60 39.67 0.36
N MET A 36 17.55 38.92 0.01
CA MET A 36 17.56 37.45 0.19
C MET A 36 16.49 36.79 -0.67
N ALA A 37 16.77 35.58 -1.16
CA ALA A 37 16.03 34.93 -2.24
C ALA A 37 15.43 33.59 -1.80
N ALA A 38 14.24 33.28 -2.34
CA ALA A 38 13.62 31.97 -2.22
C ALA A 38 14.16 30.99 -3.30
N PRO A 39 14.37 29.70 -3.00
CA PRO A 39 14.87 28.74 -3.97
C PRO A 39 13.78 28.26 -4.95
N ARG A 40 13.88 28.68 -6.21
CA ARG A 40 13.19 28.05 -7.34
C ARG A 40 13.96 26.80 -7.78
N ALA A 41 13.39 25.61 -7.57
CA ALA A 41 14.03 24.34 -7.97
C ALA A 41 13.05 23.26 -8.47
N LEU A 42 12.15 23.58 -9.42
CA LEU A 42 11.47 22.56 -10.23
C LEU A 42 10.96 23.09 -11.59
N ALA A 43 11.87 23.54 -12.46
CA ALA A 43 11.54 24.07 -13.78
C ALA A 43 12.58 23.73 -14.86
N ALA A 44 13.00 22.45 -14.95
CA ALA A 44 13.99 21.98 -15.92
C ALA A 44 13.70 20.55 -16.44
N ALA A 45 12.47 20.28 -16.88
CA ALA A 45 12.09 18.97 -17.43
C ALA A 45 11.05 19.04 -18.59
N ARG A 46 11.00 20.14 -19.35
CA ARG A 46 10.15 20.27 -20.55
C ARG A 46 10.87 21.02 -21.68
N ARG A 47 11.78 20.32 -22.40
CA ARG A 47 12.33 20.75 -23.72
C ARG A 47 13.23 19.66 -24.39
N ALA A 48 12.69 18.46 -24.61
CA ALA A 48 13.36 17.43 -25.43
C ALA A 48 12.38 16.35 -25.96
N ALA A 49 11.33 16.74 -26.69
CA ALA A 49 10.41 15.79 -27.36
C ALA A 49 9.65 16.45 -28.53
N ALA A 50 10.37 16.82 -29.60
CA ALA A 50 9.79 17.20 -30.89
C ALA A 50 10.85 17.11 -32.00
N ARG A 51 10.45 16.71 -33.22
CA ARG A 51 11.27 16.15 -34.33
C ARG A 51 11.57 14.65 -34.08
N GLY A 52 11.12 13.69 -34.88
CA GLY A 52 10.49 13.75 -36.20
C GLY A 52 11.22 12.81 -37.14
N TRP A 53 10.70 11.60 -37.32
CA TRP A 53 11.26 10.59 -38.25
C TRP A 53 10.54 10.63 -39.59
N PRO A 54 11.30 10.52 -40.69
CA PRO A 54 10.80 9.84 -41.87
C PRO A 54 11.83 8.85 -42.48
N GLY A 55 11.30 7.79 -43.11
CA GLY A 55 11.84 7.32 -44.39
C GLY A 55 12.91 6.22 -44.37
N VAL A 56 12.54 5.05 -44.91
CA VAL A 56 13.43 3.95 -45.30
C VAL A 56 14.25 4.31 -46.55
N GLY A 57 15.49 3.83 -46.66
CA GLY A 57 16.27 3.83 -47.91
C GLY A 57 17.69 3.28 -47.70
N GLY A 58 18.11 2.29 -48.49
CA GLY A 58 19.42 1.64 -48.39
C GLY A 58 20.36 1.95 -49.57
N GLY A 59 21.54 1.31 -49.59
CA GLY A 59 22.52 1.39 -50.67
C GLY A 59 23.91 1.84 -50.19
N GLY A 60 24.97 1.13 -50.59
CA GLY A 60 26.33 1.38 -50.13
C GLY A 60 27.14 2.33 -51.03
N GLY A 61 28.33 2.71 -50.56
CA GLY A 61 29.32 3.49 -51.29
C GLY A 61 30.63 3.58 -50.49
N SER A 62 31.79 3.47 -51.16
CA SER A 62 33.10 3.36 -50.51
C SER A 62 33.96 4.61 -50.66
N GLY A 63 34.77 4.90 -49.64
CA GLY A 63 36.04 5.63 -49.75
C GLY A 63 36.00 7.16 -49.74
N TYR A 64 36.65 7.75 -48.74
CA TYR A 64 37.78 8.70 -48.90
C TYR A 64 38.57 8.77 -47.57
N SER A 65 39.83 9.18 -47.63
CA SER A 65 40.82 9.00 -46.56
C SER A 65 41.41 10.32 -46.03
N GLY A 66 41.95 10.28 -44.80
CA GLY A 66 42.94 11.25 -44.31
C GLY A 66 42.45 12.28 -43.28
N GLY A 67 42.97 12.20 -42.06
CA GLY A 67 42.73 13.20 -41.00
C GLY A 67 43.33 12.78 -39.65
N THR A 68 44.61 13.08 -39.43
CA THR A 68 45.37 12.61 -38.25
C THR A 68 45.35 13.63 -37.10
N GLY A 69 45.11 13.16 -35.87
CA GLY A 69 45.70 13.72 -34.64
C GLY A 69 45.08 15.02 -34.08
N GLY A 70 44.16 14.88 -33.13
CA GLY A 70 43.79 15.92 -32.17
C GLY A 70 43.95 15.41 -30.74
N SER A 71 44.81 16.06 -29.94
CA SER A 71 45.17 15.62 -28.59
C SER A 71 44.00 15.65 -27.61
N GLY A 72 43.87 14.62 -26.77
CA GLY A 72 42.86 14.56 -25.72
C GLY A 72 43.12 15.58 -24.60
N GLY A 73 42.10 16.38 -24.27
CA GLY A 73 42.17 17.36 -23.19
C GLY A 73 42.23 16.74 -21.80
N SER A 74 42.94 17.39 -20.88
CA SER A 74 43.14 16.93 -19.50
C SER A 74 41.83 16.82 -18.70
N GLY A 75 41.74 15.81 -17.85
CA GLY A 75 40.60 15.61 -16.94
C GLY A 75 40.47 16.73 -15.90
N VAL A 76 39.23 17.11 -15.59
CA VAL A 76 38.91 18.18 -14.64
C VAL A 76 39.12 17.72 -13.20
N THR A 77 39.77 18.56 -12.40
CA THR A 77 40.07 18.31 -10.98
C THR A 77 38.79 18.23 -10.13
N GLY A 78 38.72 17.27 -9.21
CA GLY A 78 37.57 17.09 -8.31
C GLY A 78 37.44 18.20 -7.27
N TYR A 79 36.19 18.55 -6.92
CA TYR A 79 35.87 19.57 -5.91
C TYR A 79 36.26 19.12 -4.49
N SER A 80 36.77 20.07 -3.69
CA SER A 80 37.10 19.87 -2.27
C SER A 80 35.85 19.70 -1.40
N GLY A 81 35.89 18.75 -0.47
CA GLY A 81 34.83 18.56 0.53
C GLY A 81 34.77 19.70 1.55
N VAL A 82 33.57 20.11 1.94
CA VAL A 82 33.32 21.13 2.97
C VAL A 82 33.63 20.62 4.38
N THR A 83 34.27 21.46 5.19
CA THR A 83 34.62 21.19 6.58
C THR A 83 33.38 21.14 7.48
N GLY A 84 33.22 20.04 8.23
CA GLY A 84 32.18 19.91 9.26
C GLY A 84 32.48 20.73 10.52
N VAL A 85 31.44 21.26 11.16
CA VAL A 85 31.54 22.16 12.32
C VAL A 85 31.90 21.41 13.61
N THR A 86 32.75 22.01 14.45
CA THR A 86 33.18 21.45 15.74
C THR A 86 32.05 21.39 16.77
N GLY A 87 31.75 20.19 17.30
CA GLY A 87 30.90 20.00 18.48
C GLY A 87 31.69 20.16 19.79
N GLY A 88 31.06 20.73 20.82
CA GLY A 88 31.70 21.11 22.09
C GLY A 88 32.05 19.95 23.02
N SER A 89 32.95 20.24 23.97
CA SER A 89 33.62 19.28 24.87
C SER A 89 32.71 18.57 25.87
N GLY A 90 32.84 17.24 25.96
CA GLY A 90 32.40 16.41 27.09
C GLY A 90 33.54 16.11 28.06
N GLY A 91 33.23 15.95 29.35
CA GLY A 91 34.21 15.96 30.45
C GLY A 91 35.10 14.72 30.61
N THR A 92 36.15 14.89 31.42
CA THR A 92 37.28 13.98 31.67
C THR A 92 36.90 12.64 32.32
N GLY A 93 37.52 11.55 31.87
CA GLY A 93 37.60 10.25 32.55
C GLY A 93 39.07 9.83 32.77
N CYS A 94 39.35 9.08 33.83
CA CYS A 94 40.69 8.93 34.43
C CYS A 94 41.69 8.07 33.63
N SER A 95 42.98 8.39 33.79
CA SER A 95 44.12 7.70 33.15
C SER A 95 44.32 6.25 33.60
N GLY A 96 44.60 5.36 32.64
CA GLY A 96 45.17 4.02 32.85
C GLY A 96 46.65 3.96 32.43
N VAL A 97 47.43 3.05 33.03
CA VAL A 97 48.90 3.16 33.11
C VAL A 97 49.64 2.59 31.87
N THR A 98 50.74 3.24 31.49
CA THR A 98 51.69 2.85 30.44
C THR A 98 52.33 1.49 30.67
N GLY A 99 52.46 0.67 29.61
CA GLY A 99 53.21 -0.58 29.62
C GLY A 99 54.24 -0.70 28.49
N GLY A 100 55.53 -0.68 28.86
CA GLY A 100 56.66 -1.36 28.17
C GLY A 100 56.92 -1.12 26.69
N SER A 101 57.89 -0.26 26.36
CA SER A 101 58.49 -0.14 25.02
C SER A 101 59.30 -1.39 24.62
N GLY A 102 59.22 -1.82 23.36
CA GLY A 102 60.02 -2.92 22.80
C GLY A 102 60.67 -2.62 21.45
N GLY A 103 62.00 -2.42 21.47
CA GLY A 103 62.97 -2.69 20.38
C GLY A 103 62.74 -2.13 18.96
N THR A 104 63.53 -1.12 18.57
CA THR A 104 63.72 -0.69 17.17
C THR A 104 65.01 -1.23 16.53
N GLY A 105 64.94 -1.62 15.24
CA GLY A 105 66.09 -1.76 14.32
C GLY A 105 65.85 -2.79 13.20
N VAL A 106 66.40 -2.70 11.97
CA VAL A 106 67.14 -1.62 11.25
C VAL A 106 66.84 -1.77 9.72
N THR A 107 67.20 -0.76 8.92
CA THR A 107 66.80 -0.41 7.54
C THR A 107 67.26 -1.30 6.35
N GLY A 108 66.42 -1.40 5.29
CA GLY A 108 66.78 -1.54 3.86
C GLY A 108 66.41 -2.88 3.15
N TYR A 109 66.26 -2.96 1.81
CA TYR A 109 66.05 -1.94 0.76
C TYR A 109 65.55 -2.55 -0.59
N SER A 110 64.69 -1.81 -1.31
CA SER A 110 64.44 -1.76 -2.78
C SER A 110 64.14 -3.01 -3.67
N GLY A 111 62.95 -3.02 -4.30
CA GLY A 111 62.77 -3.48 -5.70
C GLY A 111 61.43 -4.13 -6.08
N GLY A 112 60.59 -3.48 -6.91
CA GLY A 112 59.48 -4.12 -7.64
C GLY A 112 58.14 -3.35 -7.67
N THR A 113 57.63 -3.01 -8.86
CA THR A 113 56.46 -2.13 -9.07
C THR A 113 55.17 -2.93 -9.33
N GLY A 114 54.02 -2.47 -8.78
CA GLY A 114 52.70 -2.68 -9.41
C GLY A 114 51.52 -3.01 -8.49
N GLY A 115 50.58 -2.06 -8.30
CA GLY A 115 49.21 -2.35 -7.85
C GLY A 115 48.67 -1.52 -6.67
N SER A 116 48.06 -0.37 -6.94
CA SER A 116 47.05 0.23 -6.05
C SER A 116 45.71 -0.51 -6.23
N GLY A 117 44.82 -0.67 -5.25
CA GLY A 117 44.86 -0.27 -3.84
C GLY A 117 43.46 0.09 -3.34
N VAL A 118 42.89 -0.69 -2.40
CA VAL A 118 41.72 -0.32 -1.59
C VAL A 118 41.71 -1.07 -0.26
N THR A 119 41.95 -0.33 0.82
CA THR A 119 41.32 -0.58 2.14
C THR A 119 39.86 -0.12 2.03
N GLY A 120 38.84 -0.76 2.60
CA GLY A 120 38.76 -1.97 3.41
C GLY A 120 37.47 -1.86 4.25
N CYS A 121 36.61 -2.88 4.22
CA CYS A 121 35.35 -2.86 4.98
C CYS A 121 35.11 -4.19 5.69
N SER A 122 34.90 -4.05 7.00
CA SER A 122 34.33 -4.95 8.02
C SER A 122 33.88 -6.35 7.59
N GLY A 123 34.38 -7.35 8.32
CA GLY A 123 33.97 -8.74 8.15
C GLY A 123 32.52 -9.00 8.51
N VAL A 124 31.91 -9.91 7.75
CA VAL A 124 30.68 -10.62 8.13
C VAL A 124 31.04 -11.98 8.73
N THR A 125 30.35 -12.30 9.81
CA THR A 125 30.47 -13.45 10.71
C THR A 125 30.88 -14.77 10.03
N GLY A 126 32.07 -15.28 10.39
CA GLY A 126 32.46 -16.67 10.10
C GLY A 126 31.66 -17.66 10.95
N VAL A 127 31.31 -18.81 10.36
CA VAL A 127 30.41 -19.81 10.98
C VAL A 127 31.19 -21.05 11.43
N THR A 128 30.73 -21.63 12.55
CA THR A 128 30.86 -23.06 12.93
C THR A 128 32.10 -23.57 13.68
N GLY A 129 31.80 -24.29 14.76
CA GLY A 129 32.67 -25.12 15.62
C GLY A 129 32.05 -25.10 17.03
N CYS A 130 31.61 -26.19 17.68
CA CYS A 130 31.93 -27.62 17.59
C CYS A 130 30.62 -28.46 17.43
N SER A 131 30.59 -29.78 17.22
CA SER A 131 31.51 -30.82 17.72
C SER A 131 31.56 -32.06 16.84
N GLY A 132 32.74 -32.69 16.77
CA GLY A 132 32.86 -34.09 16.37
C GLY A 132 32.73 -35.04 17.56
N GLY A 133 32.17 -36.22 17.32
CA GLY A 133 32.20 -37.40 18.20
C GLY A 133 31.85 -38.62 17.33
N SER A 134 32.47 -39.79 17.46
CA SER A 134 33.39 -40.27 18.51
C SER A 134 34.40 -41.29 17.96
N GLY A 135 35.52 -41.46 18.66
CA GLY A 135 36.56 -42.47 18.36
C GLY A 135 37.30 -42.96 19.62
N VAL A 136 36.64 -43.86 20.36
CA VAL A 136 37.14 -44.85 21.35
C VAL A 136 38.50 -44.68 22.09
N THR A 137 38.38 -44.48 23.41
CA THR A 137 38.90 -45.35 24.52
C THR A 137 40.39 -45.44 24.91
N GLY A 138 40.64 -45.13 26.20
CA GLY A 138 41.76 -45.61 27.06
C GLY A 138 42.44 -44.49 27.86
N GLY A 139 42.65 -44.51 29.19
CA GLY A 139 42.32 -45.46 30.26
C GLY A 139 42.42 -44.79 31.65
N SER A 140 42.13 -45.51 32.74
CA SER A 140 41.80 -44.97 34.09
C SER A 140 42.97 -44.38 34.94
N GLY A 141 42.66 -43.43 35.85
CA GLY A 141 43.57 -42.95 36.91
C GLY A 141 42.97 -41.99 37.97
N VAL A 142 42.74 -42.52 39.19
CA VAL A 142 42.47 -41.93 40.55
C VAL A 142 43.17 -40.59 40.93
N THR A 143 42.81 -39.76 41.95
CA THR A 143 41.65 -39.57 42.89
C THR A 143 41.85 -38.27 43.72
N GLY A 144 40.78 -37.49 44.04
CA GLY A 144 40.73 -36.47 45.14
C GLY A 144 41.30 -35.06 44.81
N CYS A 145 40.85 -33.93 45.41
CA CYS A 145 40.00 -33.69 46.58
C CYS A 145 39.11 -32.40 46.50
N SER A 146 37.89 -32.52 47.03
CA SER A 146 37.05 -31.61 47.86
C SER A 146 37.09 -30.06 47.82
N GLY A 147 35.88 -29.46 47.75
CA GLY A 147 35.49 -28.13 48.30
C GLY A 147 34.75 -27.22 47.30
N GLY A 148 33.54 -26.68 47.53
CA GLY A 148 32.58 -26.77 48.64
C GLY A 148 31.19 -26.17 48.25
N SER A 149 30.19 -26.22 49.14
CA SER A 149 28.77 -25.80 48.94
C SER A 149 28.58 -24.29 48.63
N GLY A 150 27.44 -23.77 48.13
CA GLY A 150 26.09 -24.29 47.78
C GLY A 150 25.36 -23.27 46.85
N VAL A 151 24.04 -23.17 46.68
CA VAL A 151 22.86 -23.80 47.31
C VAL A 151 21.70 -23.92 46.29
N THR A 152 20.70 -24.73 46.61
CA THR A 152 19.59 -25.25 45.78
C THR A 152 18.45 -24.29 45.41
N GLY A 153 17.81 -24.56 44.26
CA GLY A 153 16.38 -24.34 44.02
C GLY A 153 15.99 -24.70 42.59
N GLY A 154 15.00 -25.55 42.27
CA GLY A 154 14.18 -26.47 43.07
C GLY A 154 13.36 -27.35 42.10
N SER A 155 13.16 -28.63 42.38
CA SER A 155 12.70 -29.60 41.36
C SER A 155 11.25 -29.43 40.88
N GLY A 156 11.05 -29.49 39.55
CA GLY A 156 9.77 -29.83 38.93
C GLY A 156 9.66 -31.35 38.68
N VAL A 157 8.49 -31.93 38.93
CA VAL A 157 8.29 -33.40 39.03
C VAL A 157 7.99 -34.07 37.69
N THR A 158 8.46 -35.31 37.53
CA THR A 158 8.18 -36.19 36.38
C THR A 158 6.73 -36.71 36.40
N GLY A 159 6.01 -36.60 35.27
CA GLY A 159 4.78 -37.34 34.99
C GLY A 159 5.08 -38.61 34.18
N GLY A 160 4.48 -39.75 34.55
CA GLY A 160 4.83 -41.08 34.02
C GLY A 160 4.10 -41.53 32.75
N SER A 161 4.52 -42.69 32.22
CA SER A 161 4.06 -43.30 30.96
C SER A 161 2.79 -44.17 31.08
N GLY A 162 2.05 -44.32 29.96
CA GLY A 162 0.95 -45.28 29.75
C GLY A 162 -0.33 -44.60 29.23
N VAL A 163 -1.17 -45.18 28.37
CA VAL A 163 -1.24 -46.56 27.82
C VAL A 163 -1.90 -46.53 26.41
N THR A 164 -1.71 -47.58 25.60
CA THR A 164 -2.30 -47.76 24.26
C THR A 164 -3.71 -48.37 24.29
N GLY A 165 -4.60 -48.01 23.35
CA GLY A 165 -5.67 -48.91 22.87
C GLY A 165 -7.03 -48.28 22.49
N GLY A 166 -7.70 -48.86 21.48
CA GLY A 166 -9.16 -48.72 21.26
C GLY A 166 -9.59 -48.14 19.90
N SER A 167 -10.45 -48.86 19.17
CA SER A 167 -11.06 -48.43 17.89
C SER A 167 -12.59 -48.37 17.96
N ALA A 168 -13.16 -47.61 17.00
CA ALA A 168 -14.55 -47.62 16.51
C ALA A 168 -15.67 -46.96 17.35
N GLY A 169 -16.58 -46.26 16.66
CA GLY A 169 -17.82 -45.70 17.20
C GLY A 169 -18.37 -44.52 16.37
N THR A 170 -19.56 -44.65 15.79
CA THR A 170 -20.22 -43.65 14.93
C THR A 170 -21.30 -42.83 15.66
N GLY A 171 -21.39 -41.54 15.32
CA GLY A 171 -22.65 -40.77 15.32
C GLY A 171 -23.00 -39.92 16.56
N GLY A 172 -23.77 -38.85 16.32
CA GLY A 172 -24.49 -38.11 17.37
C GLY A 172 -24.17 -36.60 17.48
N SER A 173 -25.15 -35.75 17.16
CA SER A 173 -25.11 -34.31 17.45
C SER A 173 -25.58 -34.01 18.88
N GLY A 174 -25.08 -32.93 19.50
CA GLY A 174 -25.58 -32.41 20.78
C GLY A 174 -24.44 -31.89 21.67
N GLY A 175 -24.51 -30.63 22.12
CA GLY A 175 -23.42 -29.99 22.86
C GLY A 175 -23.65 -29.91 24.36
N SER A 176 -22.57 -29.65 25.12
CA SER A 176 -22.58 -28.73 26.27
C SER A 176 -21.16 -28.38 26.74
N ALA A 177 -21.09 -27.36 27.59
CA ALA A 177 -19.96 -26.72 28.26
C ALA A 177 -18.65 -27.53 28.48
N GLY A 178 -17.52 -26.88 28.16
CA GLY A 178 -16.18 -27.20 28.69
C GLY A 178 -15.61 -26.02 29.49
N THR A 179 -15.19 -26.26 30.73
CA THR A 179 -14.81 -25.24 31.72
C THR A 179 -13.36 -24.73 31.59
N GLY A 180 -13.16 -23.44 31.88
CA GLY A 180 -12.05 -23.03 32.76
C GLY A 180 -10.65 -22.88 32.17
N GLY A 181 -10.49 -22.20 31.02
CA GLY A 181 -9.19 -21.62 30.63
C GLY A 181 -8.99 -20.25 31.29
N SER A 182 -7.83 -20.02 31.92
CA SER A 182 -7.56 -18.80 32.71
C SER A 182 -7.64 -17.51 31.87
N GLY A 183 -8.04 -16.42 32.52
CA GLY A 183 -8.61 -15.24 31.87
C GLY A 183 -7.73 -14.53 30.83
N VAL A 184 -8.15 -14.58 29.57
CA VAL A 184 -7.95 -13.47 28.63
C VAL A 184 -9.20 -12.59 28.72
N THR A 185 -9.20 -11.62 29.65
CA THR A 185 -10.13 -10.49 29.58
C THR A 185 -9.92 -9.78 28.25
N GLY A 186 -11.01 -9.50 27.52
CA GLY A 186 -10.97 -9.14 26.11
C GLY A 186 -9.97 -8.05 25.77
N ARG A 187 -8.97 -8.38 24.94
CA ARG A 187 -8.10 -7.40 24.29
C ARG A 187 -8.97 -6.66 23.26
N PRO A 188 -9.24 -5.35 23.41
CA PRO A 188 -10.16 -4.67 22.50
C PRO A 188 -9.60 -4.66 21.07
N LEU A 189 -10.51 -4.61 20.09
CA LEU A 189 -10.20 -4.32 18.69
C LEU A 189 -9.47 -2.97 18.61
N ARG A 190 -8.14 -2.99 18.55
CA ARG A 190 -7.31 -1.79 18.39
C ARG A 190 -7.13 -1.52 16.91
N SER A 191 -7.96 -0.62 16.37
CA SER A 191 -7.77 -0.09 15.01
C SER A 191 -6.35 0.44 14.85
N ARG A 192 -5.61 -0.12 13.89
CA ARG A 192 -4.26 0.33 13.53
C ARG A 192 -4.24 1.78 13.07
N LEU A 193 -5.28 2.23 12.39
CA LEU A 193 -5.40 3.62 11.96
C LEU A 193 -5.63 4.57 13.14
N TYR A 194 -6.45 4.19 14.12
CA TYR A 194 -6.63 5.00 15.34
C TYR A 194 -5.34 5.04 16.19
N GLU A 195 -4.66 3.90 16.36
CA GLU A 195 -3.38 3.84 17.09
C GLU A 195 -2.30 4.71 16.43
N HIS A 196 -2.14 4.63 15.11
CA HIS A 196 -1.20 5.44 14.31
C HIS A 196 -1.42 6.96 14.51
N VAL A 197 -2.69 7.38 14.62
CA VAL A 197 -3.05 8.77 14.93
C VAL A 197 -2.81 9.12 16.40
N ARG A 198 -3.09 8.21 17.33
CA ARG A 198 -2.87 8.39 18.77
C ARG A 198 -1.38 8.54 19.09
N GLU A 199 -0.52 7.87 18.34
CA GLU A 199 0.95 8.00 18.37
C GLU A 199 1.46 9.30 17.72
N GLY A 200 0.57 10.09 17.10
CA GLY A 200 0.90 11.38 16.49
C GLY A 200 1.54 11.28 15.11
N LEU A 201 1.46 10.12 14.45
CA LEU A 201 2.09 9.89 13.14
C LEU A 201 1.30 10.53 11.98
N SER A 202 -0.02 10.69 12.13
CA SER A 202 -0.91 11.37 11.17
C SER A 202 -2.04 12.13 11.87
N ALA A 203 -2.71 13.03 11.15
CA ALA A 203 -3.93 13.67 11.63
C ALA A 203 -5.13 12.71 11.66
N ARG A 204 -6.09 12.96 12.55
CA ARG A 204 -7.33 12.18 12.71
C ARG A 204 -8.12 12.08 11.39
N PRO A 205 -8.66 10.89 11.06
CA PRO A 205 -9.60 10.72 9.96
C PRO A 205 -10.79 11.67 10.03
N GLN A 206 -11.07 12.36 8.92
CA GLN A 206 -12.11 13.38 8.81
C GLN A 206 -13.42 12.77 8.29
N LEU A 207 -14.05 11.94 9.11
CA LEU A 207 -15.24 11.16 8.74
C LEU A 207 -16.51 12.03 8.72
N ASP A 208 -17.29 11.97 7.63
CA ASP A 208 -18.65 12.53 7.59
C ASP A 208 -19.67 11.45 7.99
N VAL A 209 -19.83 11.28 9.31
CA VAL A 209 -20.82 10.34 9.87
C VAL A 209 -22.26 10.84 9.78
N SER A 210 -22.45 12.12 9.44
CA SER A 210 -23.76 12.78 9.30
C SER A 210 -24.40 12.59 7.93
N ALA A 211 -23.61 12.39 6.87
CA ALA A 211 -24.12 12.13 5.53
C ALA A 211 -24.77 10.75 5.36
N MET A 212 -24.43 9.78 6.22
CA MET A 212 -24.98 8.43 6.16
C MET A 212 -26.37 8.36 6.82
N ASN A 213 -27.30 7.62 6.21
CA ASN A 213 -28.62 7.35 6.77
C ASN A 213 -28.79 5.87 7.14
N GLU A 214 -29.71 5.57 8.06
CA GLU A 214 -29.94 4.20 8.54
C GLU A 214 -30.39 3.25 7.42
N ALA A 215 -31.28 3.69 6.52
CA ALA A 215 -31.84 2.84 5.46
C ALA A 215 -30.79 2.41 4.41
N GLU A 216 -29.74 3.21 4.23
CA GLU A 216 -28.58 2.88 3.40
C GLU A 216 -27.65 1.89 4.11
N LEU A 217 -27.36 2.11 5.40
CA LEU A 217 -26.52 1.20 6.18
C LEU A 217 -27.15 -0.20 6.29
N GLU A 218 -28.47 -0.31 6.45
CA GLU A 218 -29.21 -1.58 6.47
C GLU A 218 -29.14 -2.36 5.14
N ARG A 219 -28.80 -1.70 4.02
CA ARG A 219 -28.62 -2.37 2.70
C ARG A 219 -27.18 -2.83 2.45
N ARG A 220 -26.22 -2.44 3.29
CA ARG A 220 -24.81 -2.80 3.16
C ARG A 220 -24.51 -4.07 3.96
N GLN A 221 -23.68 -4.94 3.41
CA GLN A 221 -23.12 -6.05 4.17
C GLN A 221 -22.17 -5.51 5.24
N GLY A 222 -22.31 -6.01 6.48
CA GLY A 222 -21.50 -5.59 7.61
C GLY A 222 -22.14 -5.91 8.95
N ALA A 223 -21.47 -5.56 10.05
CA ALA A 223 -21.95 -5.79 11.42
C ALA A 223 -22.77 -4.63 12.01
N LEU A 224 -22.55 -3.40 11.53
CA LEU A 224 -23.24 -2.19 12.03
C LEU A 224 -24.64 -2.06 11.42
N ARG A 225 -25.59 -1.59 12.22
CA ARG A 225 -27.01 -1.38 11.87
C ARG A 225 -27.43 0.05 12.21
N GLY A 226 -28.65 0.45 11.84
CA GLY A 226 -29.15 1.82 12.01
C GLY A 226 -29.09 2.34 13.46
N ARG A 227 -29.32 1.46 14.45
CA ARG A 227 -29.13 1.78 15.88
C ARG A 227 -27.67 2.18 16.20
N ASP A 228 -26.71 1.53 15.56
CA ASP A 228 -25.28 1.71 15.83
C ASP A 228 -24.79 3.02 15.19
N LEU A 229 -25.37 3.39 14.04
CA LEU A 229 -25.18 4.72 13.45
C LEU A 229 -25.70 5.83 14.38
N ARG A 230 -26.89 5.66 14.97
CA ARG A 230 -27.42 6.60 15.99
C ARG A 230 -26.49 6.74 17.20
N ASP A 231 -25.97 5.63 17.72
CA ASP A 231 -24.98 5.67 18.82
C ASP A 231 -23.70 6.43 18.43
N ILE A 232 -23.19 6.21 17.22
CA ILE A 232 -21.97 6.86 16.70
C ILE A 232 -22.20 8.37 16.56
N VAL A 233 -23.32 8.79 15.95
CA VAL A 233 -23.68 10.21 15.79
C VAL A 233 -23.91 10.90 17.14
N HIS A 234 -24.55 10.22 18.09
CA HIS A 234 -24.72 10.74 19.45
C HIS A 234 -23.37 10.88 20.20
N THR A 235 -22.48 9.89 20.06
CA THR A 235 -21.12 9.95 20.64
C THR A 235 -20.30 11.08 20.03
N TRP A 236 -20.42 11.29 18.71
CA TRP A 236 -19.82 12.43 18.02
C TRP A 236 -20.34 13.78 18.53
N SER A 237 -21.67 13.95 18.67
CA SER A 237 -22.25 15.17 19.23
C SER A 237 -21.69 15.49 20.61
N ARG A 238 -21.67 14.49 21.51
CA ARG A 238 -21.12 14.65 22.87
C ARG A 238 -19.63 15.00 22.86
N LEU A 239 -18.85 14.43 21.95
CA LEU A 239 -17.43 14.76 21.77
C LEU A 239 -17.25 16.23 21.35
N GLN A 240 -18.11 16.74 20.46
CA GLN A 240 -18.10 18.16 20.07
C GLN A 240 -18.51 19.08 21.23
N ASP A 241 -19.51 18.72 22.03
CA ASP A 241 -19.92 19.47 23.22
C ASP A 241 -18.81 19.58 24.27
N VAL A 242 -18.10 18.47 24.52
CA VAL A 242 -16.93 18.41 25.43
C VAL A 242 -15.79 19.26 24.89
N ARG A 243 -15.44 19.16 23.61
CA ARG A 243 -14.42 20.00 22.96
C ARG A 243 -14.75 21.49 23.05
N ALA A 244 -16.01 21.86 22.82
CA ALA A 244 -16.47 23.22 22.96
C ALA A 244 -16.42 23.72 24.43
N ALA A 245 -16.66 22.84 25.41
CA ALA A 245 -16.51 23.16 26.83
C ALA A 245 -15.03 23.38 27.22
N ILE A 246 -14.12 22.52 26.74
CA ILE A 246 -12.68 22.67 26.92
C ILE A 246 -12.22 24.02 26.35
N ALA A 247 -12.54 24.33 25.10
CA ALA A 247 -12.13 25.58 24.45
C ALA A 247 -12.62 26.83 25.21
N ARG A 248 -13.85 26.83 25.74
CA ARG A 248 -14.38 27.92 26.59
C ARG A 248 -13.58 28.08 27.88
N LEU A 249 -13.24 26.98 28.55
CA LEU A 249 -12.46 26.98 29.79
C LEU A 249 -10.99 27.35 29.57
N GLU A 250 -10.40 27.02 28.41
CA GLU A 250 -9.05 27.44 28.05
C GLU A 250 -8.94 28.95 27.80
N ASP A 251 -9.91 29.55 27.09
CA ASP A 251 -9.97 31.01 26.99
C ASP A 251 -10.21 31.67 28.37
N GLU A 252 -11.10 31.11 29.20
CA GLU A 252 -11.34 31.64 30.55
C GLU A 252 -10.07 31.54 31.42
N LYS A 253 -9.35 30.42 31.38
CA LYS A 253 -8.02 30.23 31.99
C LYS A 253 -7.03 31.28 31.50
N GLY A 254 -7.06 31.60 30.20
CA GLY A 254 -6.30 32.69 29.59
C GLY A 254 -6.68 34.07 30.15
N ARG A 255 -7.98 34.37 30.27
CA ARG A 255 -8.51 35.61 30.90
C ARG A 255 -8.10 35.73 32.36
N VAL A 256 -8.26 34.67 33.16
CA VAL A 256 -7.83 34.62 34.57
C VAL A 256 -6.33 34.86 34.69
N ALA A 257 -5.51 34.21 33.86
CA ALA A 257 -4.06 34.41 33.86
C ALA A 257 -3.62 35.81 33.40
N ARG A 258 -4.41 36.50 32.56
CA ARG A 258 -4.21 37.93 32.25
C ARG A 258 -4.60 38.81 33.44
N GLY A 259 -5.75 38.57 34.08
CA GLY A 259 -6.20 39.30 35.27
C GLY A 259 -5.23 39.23 36.45
N VAL A 260 -4.71 38.03 36.77
CA VAL A 260 -3.69 37.86 37.82
C VAL A 260 -2.42 38.65 37.49
N ARG A 261 -1.94 38.63 36.25
CA ARG A 261 -0.77 39.41 35.83
C ARG A 261 -1.02 40.92 35.91
N ALA A 262 -2.21 41.40 35.56
CA ALA A 262 -2.57 42.81 35.67
C ALA A 262 -2.59 43.30 37.14
N LEU A 263 -3.10 42.49 38.07
CA LEU A 263 -3.03 42.80 39.51
C LEU A 263 -1.57 42.84 40.00
N MET A 264 -0.77 41.84 39.64
CA MET A 264 0.66 41.77 40.00
C MET A 264 1.54 42.85 39.36
N ALA A 265 1.07 43.52 38.30
CA ALA A 265 1.76 44.63 37.65
C ALA A 265 1.34 46.01 38.17
N SER A 266 0.21 46.09 38.89
CA SER A 266 -0.37 47.37 39.35
C SER A 266 -0.18 47.65 40.84
N HIS A 267 0.20 46.64 41.62
CA HIS A 267 0.34 46.71 43.08
C HIS A 267 1.55 45.86 43.52
N ASP A 268 2.13 46.15 44.69
CA ASP A 268 3.15 45.31 45.28
C ASP A 268 2.57 43.95 45.74
N LYS A 269 3.45 42.97 45.97
CA LYS A 269 3.03 41.60 46.29
C LYS A 269 2.17 41.49 47.56
N GLN A 270 2.47 42.23 48.62
CA GLN A 270 1.74 42.13 49.89
C GLN A 270 0.33 42.72 49.73
N THR A 271 0.22 43.85 49.04
CA THR A 271 -1.08 44.45 48.69
C THR A 271 -1.90 43.50 47.80
N VAL A 272 -1.32 42.91 46.75
CA VAL A 272 -2.02 41.96 45.85
C VAL A 272 -2.55 40.75 46.60
N GLU A 273 -1.76 40.14 47.49
CA GLU A 273 -2.16 38.94 48.22
C GLU A 273 -3.33 39.19 49.19
N ALA A 274 -3.55 40.44 49.62
CA ALA A 274 -4.70 40.86 50.42
C ALA A 274 -5.95 41.25 49.60
N LEU A 275 -5.87 41.38 48.27
CA LEU A 275 -7.02 41.75 47.44
C LEU A 275 -8.01 40.58 47.27
N PRO A 276 -9.30 40.73 47.61
CA PRO A 276 -10.31 39.69 47.37
C PRO A 276 -10.42 39.27 45.88
N ALA A 277 -10.16 40.22 44.97
CA ALA A 277 -10.12 39.96 43.53
C ALA A 277 -8.97 39.00 43.13
N TYR A 278 -7.81 39.07 43.78
CA TYR A 278 -6.69 38.17 43.54
C TYR A 278 -7.01 36.76 44.03
N GLU A 279 -7.59 36.63 45.23
CA GLU A 279 -8.02 35.33 45.75
C GLU A 279 -9.11 34.70 44.86
N ALA A 280 -10.12 35.48 44.46
CA ALA A 280 -11.18 35.03 43.56
C ALA A 280 -10.61 34.50 42.23
N LEU A 281 -9.66 35.22 41.61
CA LEU A 281 -8.97 34.79 40.39
C LEU A 281 -8.13 33.51 40.62
N ARG A 282 -7.41 33.40 41.75
CA ARG A 282 -6.67 32.17 42.08
C ARG A 282 -7.61 30.98 42.31
N THR A 283 -8.73 31.17 42.98
CA THR A 283 -9.74 30.15 43.25
C THR A 283 -10.42 29.70 41.96
N ARG A 284 -10.88 30.61 41.10
CA ARG A 284 -11.44 30.24 39.79
C ARG A 284 -10.38 29.57 38.91
N GLY A 285 -9.14 30.07 38.89
CA GLY A 285 -8.04 29.44 38.18
C GLY A 285 -7.69 28.04 38.67
N ARG A 286 -7.82 27.74 39.98
CA ARG A 286 -7.71 26.37 40.51
C ARG A 286 -8.86 25.50 40.00
N ARG A 287 -10.10 25.99 40.10
CA ARG A 287 -11.30 25.25 39.68
C ARG A 287 -11.29 24.91 38.19
N ILE A 288 -10.94 25.87 37.31
CA ILE A 288 -10.81 25.64 35.87
C ILE A 288 -9.80 24.53 35.54
N ARG A 289 -8.69 24.41 36.30
CA ARG A 289 -7.72 23.32 36.08
C ARG A 289 -8.31 21.93 36.39
N LEU A 290 -9.16 21.83 37.42
CA LEU A 290 -9.86 20.60 37.77
C LEU A 290 -10.96 20.27 36.74
N GLU A 291 -11.77 21.27 36.36
CA GLU A 291 -12.79 21.15 35.29
C GLU A 291 -12.15 20.68 33.96
N LEU A 292 -11.01 21.27 33.57
CA LEU A 292 -10.28 20.85 32.37
C LEU A 292 -9.70 19.44 32.49
N GLN A 293 -9.16 19.04 33.65
CA GLN A 293 -8.62 17.69 33.84
C GLN A 293 -9.70 16.62 33.64
N GLU A 294 -10.91 16.85 34.16
CA GLU A 294 -12.04 15.96 33.97
C GLU A 294 -12.50 15.91 32.51
N LEU A 295 -12.69 17.08 31.88
CA LEU A 295 -13.15 17.16 30.48
C LEU A 295 -12.14 16.58 29.48
N LEU A 296 -10.83 16.74 29.69
CA LEU A 296 -9.80 16.11 28.84
C LEU A 296 -9.82 14.58 28.93
N ALA A 297 -10.09 14.02 30.12
CA ALA A 297 -10.27 12.59 30.28
C ALA A 297 -11.57 12.09 29.60
N GLN A 298 -12.65 12.87 29.69
CA GLN A 298 -13.90 12.59 28.97
C GLN A 298 -13.72 12.69 27.44
N GLU A 299 -12.96 13.68 26.95
CA GLU A 299 -12.66 13.83 25.52
C GLU A 299 -11.92 12.60 24.99
N ALA A 300 -10.84 12.18 25.66
CA ALA A 300 -10.04 11.03 25.23
C ALA A 300 -10.88 9.74 25.14
N ALA A 301 -11.74 9.49 26.14
CA ALA A 301 -12.63 8.33 26.15
C ALA A 301 -13.71 8.38 25.04
N LEU A 302 -14.29 9.56 24.79
CA LEU A 302 -15.27 9.76 23.71
C LEU A 302 -14.63 9.68 22.31
N ASP A 303 -13.41 10.17 22.15
CA ASP A 303 -12.64 10.13 20.90
C ASP A 303 -12.28 8.67 20.52
N GLU A 304 -11.75 7.89 21.47
CA GLU A 304 -11.48 6.45 21.25
C GLU A 304 -12.78 5.68 20.96
N SER A 305 -13.83 5.89 21.76
CA SER A 305 -15.12 5.23 21.58
C SER A 305 -15.76 5.56 20.22
N PHE A 306 -15.65 6.82 19.78
CA PHE A 306 -16.13 7.26 18.46
C PHE A 306 -15.36 6.57 17.33
N TYR A 307 -14.03 6.72 17.27
CA TYR A 307 -13.25 6.24 16.12
C TYR A 307 -13.27 4.71 15.99
N LEU A 308 -13.22 3.96 17.10
CA LEU A 308 -13.28 2.50 17.07
C LEU A 308 -14.59 1.96 16.47
N ARG A 309 -15.69 2.70 16.52
CA ARG A 309 -16.96 2.36 15.84
C ARG A 309 -17.07 3.02 14.46
N ALA A 310 -16.82 4.32 14.35
CA ALA A 310 -17.01 5.09 13.13
C ALA A 310 -16.10 4.65 11.97
N LEU A 311 -14.89 4.15 12.24
CA LEU A 311 -14.00 3.64 11.18
C LEU A 311 -14.56 2.38 10.49
N GLN A 312 -15.45 1.64 11.15
CA GLN A 312 -16.13 0.46 10.61
C GLN A 312 -17.38 0.80 9.76
N LEU A 313 -17.79 2.07 9.71
CA LEU A 313 -18.86 2.49 8.81
C LEU A 313 -18.39 2.43 7.34
N PRO A 314 -19.24 1.91 6.42
CA PRO A 314 -18.92 1.84 5.00
C PRO A 314 -18.89 3.24 4.36
N ASN A 315 -18.57 3.30 3.07
CA ASN A 315 -18.85 4.47 2.25
C ASN A 315 -20.37 4.62 2.01
N SER A 316 -20.77 5.81 1.57
CA SER A 316 -22.01 6.04 0.85
C SER A 316 -22.15 5.12 -0.37
N THR A 317 -23.35 5.03 -0.93
CA THR A 317 -23.75 4.10 -1.99
C THR A 317 -24.36 4.86 -3.17
N HIS A 318 -23.89 4.59 -4.38
CA HIS A 318 -24.40 5.27 -5.58
C HIS A 318 -25.89 4.93 -5.83
N PRO A 319 -26.77 5.90 -6.15
CA PRO A 319 -28.22 5.66 -6.26
C PRO A 319 -28.66 4.58 -7.26
N GLU A 320 -27.84 4.30 -8.29
CA GLU A 320 -28.12 3.28 -9.31
C GLU A 320 -27.67 1.85 -8.95
N VAL A 321 -27.01 1.65 -7.81
CA VAL A 321 -26.52 0.33 -7.37
C VAL A 321 -27.71 -0.63 -7.15
N PRO A 322 -27.67 -1.86 -7.71
CA PRO A 322 -28.70 -2.87 -7.44
C PRO A 322 -28.75 -3.24 -5.94
N ILE A 323 -29.93 -3.50 -5.39
CA ILE A 323 -30.09 -3.80 -3.95
C ILE A 323 -30.07 -5.32 -3.73
N GLY A 324 -29.26 -5.79 -2.79
CA GLY A 324 -29.24 -7.18 -2.30
C GLY A 324 -27.88 -7.87 -2.39
N ASP A 325 -27.92 -9.21 -2.36
CA ASP A 325 -26.77 -10.11 -2.43
C ASP A 325 -26.21 -10.25 -3.86
N GLN A 326 -25.10 -10.99 -4.02
CA GLN A 326 -24.45 -11.26 -5.31
C GLN A 326 -25.40 -11.76 -6.42
N SER A 327 -26.53 -12.41 -6.11
CA SER A 327 -27.49 -12.86 -7.12
C SER A 327 -28.22 -11.70 -7.83
N GLN A 328 -28.23 -10.51 -7.21
CA GLN A 328 -28.84 -9.28 -7.73
C GLN A 328 -27.88 -8.45 -8.59
N ALA A 329 -26.66 -8.94 -8.86
CA ALA A 329 -25.70 -8.28 -9.74
C ALA A 329 -26.29 -8.09 -11.16
N ARG A 330 -26.39 -6.83 -11.60
CA ARG A 330 -27.01 -6.47 -12.88
C ARG A 330 -26.00 -6.64 -14.00
N VAL A 331 -26.26 -7.59 -14.91
CA VAL A 331 -25.51 -7.70 -16.17
C VAL A 331 -25.76 -6.45 -17.02
N LEU A 332 -24.72 -5.66 -17.24
CA LEU A 332 -24.76 -4.46 -18.09
C LEU A 332 -24.52 -4.81 -19.57
N GLU A 333 -23.63 -5.77 -19.82
CA GLU A 333 -23.11 -6.08 -21.15
C GLU A 333 -22.54 -7.50 -21.20
N VAL A 334 -22.59 -8.12 -22.37
CA VAL A 334 -21.92 -9.39 -22.68
C VAL A 334 -21.14 -9.20 -23.99
N VAL A 335 -19.86 -9.55 -24.00
CA VAL A 335 -18.93 -9.28 -25.10
C VAL A 335 -18.35 -10.58 -25.63
N GLY A 336 -18.31 -10.73 -26.95
CA GLY A 336 -17.87 -11.94 -27.64
C GLY A 336 -18.86 -13.10 -27.49
N GLU A 337 -18.45 -14.30 -27.93
CA GLU A 337 -19.25 -15.52 -27.88
C GLU A 337 -18.50 -16.65 -27.15
N LYS A 338 -19.23 -17.59 -26.55
CA LYS A 338 -18.62 -18.78 -25.92
C LYS A 338 -17.86 -19.58 -26.99
N PRO A 339 -16.57 -19.91 -26.79
CA PRO A 339 -15.83 -20.74 -27.73
C PRO A 339 -16.52 -22.09 -27.96
N GLY A 340 -16.74 -22.44 -29.23
CA GLY A 340 -17.28 -23.73 -29.64
C GLY A 340 -16.20 -24.80 -29.73
N PHE A 341 -16.48 -25.99 -29.21
CA PHE A 341 -15.59 -27.14 -29.27
C PHE A 341 -16.37 -28.37 -29.76
N ASP A 342 -15.76 -29.14 -30.67
CA ASP A 342 -16.23 -30.47 -31.12
C ASP A 342 -15.74 -31.61 -30.19
N PHE A 343 -14.99 -31.26 -29.15
CA PHE A 343 -14.54 -32.12 -28.06
C PHE A 343 -14.94 -31.53 -26.71
N LYS A 344 -14.92 -32.35 -25.64
CA LYS A 344 -15.17 -31.86 -24.28
C LYS A 344 -14.00 -30.97 -23.82
N PRO A 345 -14.21 -29.68 -23.50
CA PRO A 345 -13.14 -28.81 -23.02
C PRO A 345 -12.61 -29.30 -21.67
N LYS A 346 -11.28 -29.28 -21.54
CA LYS A 346 -10.53 -29.60 -20.33
C LYS A 346 -10.39 -28.36 -19.44
N GLY A 347 -10.25 -28.60 -18.14
CA GLY A 347 -9.90 -27.55 -17.17
C GLY A 347 -8.43 -27.12 -17.28
N HIS A 348 -8.16 -25.86 -16.94
CA HIS A 348 -6.83 -25.25 -16.99
C HIS A 348 -5.74 -26.04 -16.25
N LEU A 349 -6.06 -26.71 -15.14
CA LEU A 349 -5.09 -27.53 -14.41
C LEU A 349 -4.74 -28.82 -15.17
N GLU A 350 -5.73 -29.46 -15.82
CA GLU A 350 -5.47 -30.63 -16.66
C GLU A 350 -4.63 -30.26 -17.89
N LEU A 351 -4.94 -29.12 -18.52
CA LEU A 351 -4.12 -28.56 -19.62
C LEU A 351 -2.72 -28.19 -19.13
N GLY A 352 -2.62 -27.53 -17.97
CA GLY A 352 -1.38 -27.06 -17.36
C GLY A 352 -0.43 -28.19 -16.97
N GLU A 353 -0.95 -29.25 -16.35
CA GLU A 353 -0.20 -30.48 -16.08
C GLU A 353 0.05 -31.27 -17.38
N GLY A 354 -0.89 -31.27 -18.32
CA GLY A 354 -0.76 -31.87 -19.64
C GLY A 354 0.36 -31.28 -20.48
N LEU A 355 0.64 -29.99 -20.30
CA LEU A 355 1.71 -29.25 -20.98
C LEU A 355 2.98 -29.04 -20.11
N ASP A 356 2.97 -29.49 -18.85
CA ASP A 356 4.04 -29.28 -17.85
C ASP A 356 4.37 -27.77 -17.63
N ILE A 357 3.32 -26.94 -17.68
CA ILE A 357 3.39 -25.48 -17.50
C ILE A 357 2.75 -24.99 -16.19
N ILE A 358 1.94 -25.82 -15.51
CA ILE A 358 1.42 -25.54 -14.15
C ILE A 358 1.68 -26.76 -13.28
N ARG A 359 2.23 -26.53 -12.08
CA ARG A 359 2.42 -27.57 -11.06
C ARG A 359 1.80 -27.16 -9.72
N GLN A 360 0.91 -28.00 -9.20
CA GLN A 360 0.41 -27.92 -7.81
C GLN A 360 0.62 -29.23 -7.03
N ARG A 361 0.86 -30.36 -7.70
CA ARG A 361 1.06 -31.65 -7.04
C ARG A 361 2.32 -31.68 -6.18
N ARG A 362 2.19 -32.29 -5.00
CA ARG A 362 3.27 -32.54 -4.03
C ARG A 362 3.97 -31.27 -3.52
N LEU A 363 3.19 -30.21 -3.26
CA LEU A 363 3.68 -28.93 -2.71
C LEU A 363 3.29 -28.66 -1.24
N SER A 364 2.48 -29.52 -0.60
CA SER A 364 1.96 -29.30 0.76
C SER A 364 3.06 -29.01 1.80
N HIS A 365 4.18 -29.73 1.74
CA HIS A 365 5.33 -29.55 2.64
C HIS A 365 6.47 -28.72 2.01
N VAL A 366 6.19 -28.01 0.91
CA VAL A 366 7.14 -27.10 0.23
C VAL A 366 6.66 -25.66 0.35
N SER A 367 5.42 -25.40 -0.07
CA SER A 367 4.82 -24.07 -0.18
C SER A 367 3.36 -24.03 0.25
N GLY A 368 2.84 -25.12 0.84
CA GLY A 368 1.46 -25.23 1.33
C GLY A 368 0.41 -25.52 0.25
N HIS A 369 -0.84 -25.65 0.68
CA HIS A 369 -2.00 -25.80 -0.21
C HIS A 369 -2.25 -24.54 -1.04
N ARG A 370 -2.91 -24.65 -2.21
CA ARG A 370 -3.21 -23.54 -3.14
C ARG A 370 -1.99 -22.70 -3.61
N SER A 371 -0.77 -23.16 -3.33
CA SER A 371 0.47 -22.69 -3.97
C SER A 371 0.63 -23.35 -5.35
N TYR A 372 1.41 -22.74 -6.23
CA TYR A 372 1.68 -23.26 -7.57
C TYR A 372 3.06 -22.83 -8.06
N TYR A 373 3.57 -23.56 -9.05
CA TYR A 373 4.65 -23.11 -9.93
C TYR A 373 4.11 -22.97 -11.34
N LEU A 374 4.50 -21.89 -12.04
CA LEU A 374 4.41 -21.81 -13.49
C LEU A 374 5.74 -22.23 -14.10
N CYS A 375 5.67 -22.95 -15.21
CA CYS A 375 6.82 -23.48 -15.94
C CYS A 375 6.70 -23.14 -17.44
N GLY A 376 7.84 -23.05 -18.14
CA GLY A 376 7.90 -22.90 -19.59
C GLY A 376 6.98 -21.80 -20.13
N ALA A 377 6.08 -22.16 -21.04
CA ALA A 377 5.19 -21.21 -21.70
C ALA A 377 4.22 -20.47 -20.76
N ALA A 378 3.88 -20.99 -19.58
CA ALA A 378 3.05 -20.24 -18.63
C ALA A 378 3.79 -19.06 -17.99
N VAL A 379 5.11 -19.16 -17.79
CA VAL A 379 5.94 -18.04 -17.33
C VAL A 379 6.00 -16.96 -18.41
N LEU A 380 6.16 -17.36 -19.67
CA LEU A 380 6.13 -16.44 -20.81
C LEU A 380 4.74 -15.78 -20.97
N LEU A 381 3.65 -16.50 -20.74
CA LEU A 381 2.29 -15.96 -20.74
C LEU A 381 2.04 -14.98 -19.59
N GLU A 382 2.51 -15.26 -18.37
CA GLU A 382 2.45 -14.31 -17.24
C GLU A 382 3.19 -13.00 -17.58
N GLN A 383 4.44 -13.11 -18.05
CA GLN A 383 5.25 -11.96 -18.45
C GLN A 383 4.62 -11.19 -19.63
N ALA A 384 4.06 -11.90 -20.61
CA ALA A 384 3.37 -11.31 -21.75
C ALA A 384 2.09 -10.57 -21.32
N LEU A 385 1.27 -11.16 -20.44
CA LEU A 385 0.05 -10.53 -19.90
C LEU A 385 0.38 -9.23 -19.15
N VAL A 386 1.36 -9.28 -18.23
CA VAL A 386 1.81 -8.09 -17.48
C VAL A 386 2.34 -7.03 -18.45
N ARG A 387 3.24 -7.39 -19.38
CA ARG A 387 3.86 -6.44 -20.31
C ARG A 387 2.85 -5.84 -21.30
N PHE A 388 1.92 -6.64 -21.82
CA PHE A 388 0.81 -6.18 -22.67
C PHE A 388 -0.04 -5.14 -21.95
N THR A 389 -0.50 -5.48 -20.75
CA THR A 389 -1.35 -4.61 -19.92
C THR A 389 -0.64 -3.31 -19.55
N MET A 390 0.61 -3.40 -19.08
CA MET A 390 1.44 -2.24 -18.76
C MET A 390 1.65 -1.35 -20.00
N ALA A 391 2.04 -1.91 -21.15
CA ALA A 391 2.27 -1.14 -22.37
C ALA A 391 1.01 -0.39 -22.84
N LYS A 392 -0.16 -1.02 -22.74
CA LYS A 392 -1.44 -0.41 -23.09
C LYS A 392 -1.80 0.77 -22.17
N LEU A 393 -1.63 0.61 -20.85
CA LEU A 393 -1.90 1.67 -19.88
C LEU A 393 -0.89 2.82 -19.95
N LEU A 394 0.40 2.53 -20.18
CA LEU A 394 1.42 3.54 -20.47
C LEU A 394 1.05 4.36 -21.72
N GLY A 395 0.55 3.71 -22.78
CA GLY A 395 0.04 4.37 -23.98
C GLY A 395 -1.17 5.28 -23.74
N LYS A 396 -1.88 5.10 -22.62
CA LYS A 396 -3.01 5.95 -22.17
C LYS A 396 -2.57 7.01 -21.14
N GLY A 397 -1.27 7.16 -20.88
CA GLY A 397 -0.71 8.18 -20.00
C GLY A 397 -0.67 7.83 -18.51
N PHE A 398 -0.80 6.56 -18.14
CA PHE A 398 -0.64 6.12 -16.75
C PHE A 398 0.83 6.24 -16.31
N LEU A 399 1.06 6.74 -15.09
CA LEU A 399 2.36 6.78 -14.44
C LEU A 399 2.71 5.38 -13.90
N PRO A 400 3.77 4.71 -14.37
CA PRO A 400 4.19 3.44 -13.80
C PRO A 400 4.78 3.64 -12.40
N MET A 401 4.37 2.81 -11.46
CA MET A 401 4.94 2.74 -10.11
C MET A 401 5.36 1.32 -9.73
N THR A 402 6.30 1.24 -8.80
CA THR A 402 6.61 0.07 -7.99
C THR A 402 6.39 0.47 -6.53
N VAL A 403 5.67 -0.35 -5.77
CA VAL A 403 5.33 -0.07 -4.36
C VAL A 403 5.90 -1.16 -3.44
N PRO A 404 6.10 -0.90 -2.14
CA PRO A 404 6.42 -1.95 -1.18
C PRO A 404 5.27 -2.96 -1.06
N ASP A 405 5.57 -4.26 -1.05
CA ASP A 405 4.57 -5.32 -0.80
C ASP A 405 4.28 -5.51 0.71
N MET A 406 5.16 -5.04 1.60
CA MET A 406 5.00 -5.06 3.06
C MET A 406 4.68 -3.67 3.58
N LEU A 407 3.50 -3.49 4.21
CA LEU A 407 3.06 -2.20 4.75
C LEU A 407 2.51 -2.29 6.19
N ARG A 408 2.46 -1.13 6.85
CA ARG A 408 1.82 -0.93 8.16
C ARG A 408 0.32 -1.09 8.10
N GLY A 409 -0.28 -1.64 9.15
CA GLY A 409 -1.71 -1.97 9.21
C GLY A 409 -2.64 -0.75 9.06
N ALA A 410 -2.18 0.44 9.44
CA ALA A 410 -2.94 1.68 9.26
C ALA A 410 -3.30 1.96 7.78
N VAL A 411 -2.42 1.60 6.83
CA VAL A 411 -2.66 1.80 5.39
C VAL A 411 -3.76 0.87 4.88
N PHE A 412 -3.75 -0.39 5.33
CA PHE A 412 -4.80 -1.38 5.02
C PHE A 412 -6.16 -0.94 5.56
N GLU A 413 -6.24 -0.51 6.83
CA GLU A 413 -7.49 -0.01 7.42
C GLU A 413 -8.00 1.26 6.72
N GLY A 414 -7.09 2.16 6.32
CA GLY A 414 -7.44 3.34 5.53
C GLY A 414 -8.02 2.99 4.15
N CYS A 415 -7.54 1.91 3.53
CA CYS A 415 -8.12 1.35 2.31
C CYS A 415 -9.47 0.63 2.54
N GLY A 416 -9.88 0.42 3.80
CA GLY A 416 -11.09 -0.34 4.16
C GLY A 416 -10.88 -1.85 4.32
N MET A 417 -9.63 -2.33 4.41
CA MET A 417 -9.30 -3.73 4.63
C MET A 417 -9.19 -4.04 6.14
N GLN A 418 -9.82 -5.12 6.58
CA GLN A 418 -9.94 -5.45 8.00
C GLN A 418 -8.93 -6.53 8.42
N LEU A 419 -7.78 -6.13 8.99
CA LEU A 419 -6.73 -7.07 9.42
C LEU A 419 -7.14 -7.89 10.66
N HIS A 420 -8.10 -7.41 11.43
CA HIS A 420 -8.50 -7.98 12.72
C HIS A 420 -9.65 -9.00 12.64
N LEU A 421 -10.15 -9.31 11.45
CA LEU A 421 -11.07 -10.42 11.27
C LEU A 421 -10.39 -11.73 11.71
N SER A 422 -11.17 -12.65 12.28
CA SER A 422 -10.71 -13.99 12.59
C SER A 422 -11.58 -14.99 11.80
N PRO A 423 -11.01 -15.69 10.80
CA PRO A 423 -9.63 -15.64 10.30
C PRO A 423 -9.37 -14.48 9.31
N SER A 424 -8.24 -13.78 9.46
CA SER A 424 -7.91 -12.56 8.69
C SER A 424 -7.59 -12.84 7.22
N PRO A 425 -8.02 -12.00 6.26
CA PRO A 425 -7.64 -12.16 4.85
C PRO A 425 -6.19 -11.72 4.54
N VAL A 426 -5.52 -11.03 5.46
CA VAL A 426 -4.17 -10.45 5.30
C VAL A 426 -3.13 -11.31 6.02
N TYR A 427 -1.99 -11.56 5.39
CA TYR A 427 -0.83 -12.15 6.06
C TYR A 427 -0.03 -11.09 6.82
N SER A 428 0.05 -11.21 8.14
CA SER A 428 0.99 -10.45 8.98
C SER A 428 2.31 -11.20 9.14
N ILE A 429 3.42 -10.47 9.15
CA ILE A 429 4.73 -10.99 9.56
C ILE A 429 4.72 -11.25 11.07
N ASP A 430 5.55 -12.17 11.57
CA ASP A 430 5.65 -12.54 12.99
C ASP A 430 5.81 -11.29 13.89
N PRO A 431 4.77 -10.90 14.65
CA PRO A 431 4.76 -9.65 15.40
C PRO A 431 5.67 -9.70 16.64
N THR A 432 6.24 -10.86 16.98
CA THR A 432 7.27 -10.98 18.02
C THR A 432 8.66 -10.59 17.52
N ARG A 433 8.84 -10.48 16.20
CA ARG A 433 10.12 -10.14 15.54
C ARG A 433 10.06 -8.84 14.75
N PHE A 434 8.94 -8.60 14.07
CA PHE A 434 8.76 -7.47 13.16
C PHE A 434 7.41 -6.79 13.46
N GLU A 435 7.48 -5.58 14.00
CA GLU A 435 6.29 -4.83 14.38
C GLU A 435 5.52 -4.31 13.16
N ASP A 436 4.23 -4.65 13.11
CA ASP A 436 3.25 -4.13 12.16
C ASP A 436 3.70 -4.14 10.68
N LEU A 437 4.17 -5.29 10.20
CA LEU A 437 4.37 -5.53 8.77
C LEU A 437 3.37 -6.57 8.25
N ASN A 438 2.70 -6.24 7.14
CA ASN A 438 1.63 -7.04 6.57
C ASN A 438 1.78 -7.07 5.04
N LEU A 439 1.56 -8.23 4.41
CA LEU A 439 1.67 -8.43 2.96
C LEU A 439 0.41 -7.98 2.24
N ALA A 440 0.56 -7.19 1.18
CA ALA A 440 -0.55 -6.60 0.44
C ALA A 440 -1.27 -7.61 -0.47
N GLY A 441 -2.61 -7.63 -0.41
CA GLY A 441 -3.46 -8.41 -1.33
C GLY A 441 -3.75 -7.72 -2.67
N THR A 442 -3.19 -6.53 -2.88
CA THR A 442 -3.27 -5.69 -4.08
C THR A 442 -2.28 -4.52 -3.97
N ALA A 443 -1.72 -4.05 -5.09
CA ALA A 443 -0.89 -2.86 -5.15
C ALA A 443 -1.63 -1.58 -4.68
N GLU A 444 -2.96 -1.57 -4.68
CA GLU A 444 -3.81 -0.48 -4.17
C GLU A 444 -3.34 0.03 -2.80
N VAL A 445 -3.01 -0.87 -1.86
CA VAL A 445 -2.55 -0.49 -0.51
C VAL A 445 -1.25 0.31 -0.58
N GLY A 446 -0.30 -0.12 -1.41
CA GLY A 446 0.96 0.57 -1.60
C GLY A 446 0.82 1.92 -2.31
N ILE A 447 -0.10 2.03 -3.27
CA ILE A 447 -0.36 3.29 -3.98
C ILE A 447 -1.11 4.28 -3.08
N ALA A 448 -2.11 3.82 -2.32
CA ALA A 448 -2.79 4.65 -1.32
C ALA A 448 -1.80 5.14 -0.24
N GLY A 449 -0.89 4.27 0.21
CA GLY A 449 0.21 4.62 1.11
C GLY A 449 1.19 5.65 0.53
N TYR A 450 1.41 5.69 -0.79
CA TYR A 450 2.22 6.73 -1.45
C TYR A 450 1.57 8.12 -1.37
N PHE A 451 0.23 8.20 -1.41
CA PHE A 451 -0.51 9.46 -1.31
C PHE A 451 -0.90 9.86 0.13
N MET A 452 -0.69 8.98 1.11
CA MET A 452 -1.06 9.19 2.52
C MET A 452 -0.38 10.44 3.11
N ASP A 453 -1.15 11.29 3.77
CA ASP A 453 -0.75 12.60 4.34
C ASP A 453 -0.13 13.60 3.33
N HIS A 454 -0.35 13.41 2.03
CA HIS A 454 0.16 14.28 0.97
C HIS A 454 -0.96 15.03 0.22
N ALA A 455 -0.59 16.19 -0.34
CA ALA A 455 -1.46 17.00 -1.19
C ALA A 455 -0.93 17.10 -2.62
N VAL A 456 -1.79 16.88 -3.61
CA VAL A 456 -1.48 17.09 -5.04
C VAL A 456 -2.08 18.40 -5.56
N ARG A 457 -1.65 18.90 -6.72
CA ARG A 457 -2.20 20.15 -7.30
C ARG A 457 -3.40 19.82 -8.19
N LEU A 458 -4.46 20.64 -8.13
CA LEU A 458 -5.64 20.49 -8.99
C LEU A 458 -5.31 20.34 -10.49
N GLN A 459 -4.31 21.06 -10.98
CA GLN A 459 -3.83 21.01 -12.38
C GLN A 459 -3.18 19.68 -12.82
N ASP A 460 -2.81 18.81 -11.87
CA ASP A 460 -2.22 17.50 -12.17
C ASP A 460 -3.28 16.38 -12.12
N LEU A 461 -4.52 16.69 -11.75
CA LEU A 461 -5.64 15.76 -11.64
C LEU A 461 -6.39 15.61 -12.98
N PRO A 462 -6.99 14.43 -13.27
CA PRO A 462 -6.84 13.17 -12.55
C PRO A 462 -5.46 12.51 -12.78
N ILE A 463 -4.80 12.14 -11.67
CA ILE A 463 -3.58 11.34 -11.68
C ILE A 463 -3.97 9.88 -11.92
N ARG A 464 -3.31 9.23 -12.87
CA ARG A 464 -3.47 7.81 -13.20
C ARG A 464 -2.18 7.08 -12.92
N VAL A 465 -2.23 6.04 -12.10
CA VAL A 465 -1.10 5.19 -11.71
C VAL A 465 -1.35 3.77 -12.19
N VAL A 466 -0.32 3.13 -12.72
CA VAL A 466 -0.30 1.70 -12.99
C VAL A 466 0.82 1.02 -12.20
N CYS A 467 0.52 -0.08 -11.51
CA CYS A 467 1.51 -0.85 -10.76
C CYS A 467 1.33 -2.34 -11.01
N SER A 468 2.43 -3.07 -11.23
CA SER A 468 2.44 -4.54 -11.20
C SER A 468 3.09 -4.99 -9.89
N SER A 469 2.40 -5.81 -9.10
CA SER A 469 2.96 -6.36 -7.85
C SER A 469 2.56 -7.81 -7.60
N THR A 470 3.22 -8.45 -6.63
CA THR A 470 2.82 -9.77 -6.15
C THR A 470 1.77 -9.57 -5.05
N CYS A 471 0.58 -10.11 -5.24
CA CYS A 471 -0.52 -10.03 -4.30
C CYS A 471 -0.55 -11.27 -3.40
N TYR A 472 -0.69 -11.06 -2.09
CA TYR A 472 -0.77 -12.12 -1.09
C TYR A 472 -2.12 -12.10 -0.37
N ARG A 473 -2.82 -13.24 -0.32
CA ARG A 473 -4.14 -13.35 0.32
C ARG A 473 -4.24 -14.64 1.14
N ALA A 474 -4.72 -14.53 2.37
CA ALA A 474 -4.84 -15.69 3.26
C ALA A 474 -6.02 -16.61 2.89
N GLU A 475 -6.99 -16.13 2.10
CA GLU A 475 -8.07 -16.92 1.48
C GLU A 475 -8.72 -17.92 2.45
N THR A 476 -9.11 -17.41 3.62
CA THR A 476 -9.31 -18.20 4.85
C THR A 476 -10.60 -19.02 4.88
N ASP A 477 -11.53 -18.79 3.95
CA ASP A 477 -12.52 -19.80 3.56
C ASP A 477 -11.80 -20.90 2.76
N THR A 478 -11.42 -21.97 3.46
CA THR A 478 -10.63 -23.08 2.91
C THR A 478 -11.47 -24.14 2.19
N GLY A 479 -12.80 -24.07 2.26
CA GLY A 479 -13.70 -25.08 1.70
C GLY A 479 -13.89 -25.02 0.18
N ARG A 480 -13.55 -23.88 -0.44
CA ARG A 480 -13.80 -23.61 -1.87
C ARG A 480 -12.51 -23.58 -2.67
N GLU A 481 -12.48 -24.28 -3.81
CA GLU A 481 -11.38 -24.30 -4.80
C GLU A 481 -9.99 -24.75 -4.23
N PRO A 482 -9.83 -26.02 -3.78
CA PRO A 482 -8.56 -26.52 -3.24
C PRO A 482 -7.47 -26.77 -4.31
N TRP A 483 -7.84 -26.79 -5.59
CA TRP A 483 -6.98 -27.02 -6.75
C TRP A 483 -7.31 -26.02 -7.87
N GLY A 484 -6.36 -25.81 -8.78
CA GLY A 484 -6.44 -24.82 -9.83
C GLY A 484 -5.94 -23.43 -9.39
N LEU A 485 -6.03 -22.46 -10.30
CA LEU A 485 -5.51 -21.09 -10.09
C LEU A 485 -6.59 -20.07 -9.69
N TYR A 486 -7.84 -20.50 -9.45
CA TYR A 486 -8.99 -19.60 -9.31
C TYR A 486 -8.96 -18.81 -7.99
N ARG A 487 -8.54 -19.47 -6.90
CA ARG A 487 -8.31 -18.87 -5.59
C ARG A 487 -6.99 -19.42 -5.04
N VAL A 488 -5.98 -18.55 -4.95
CA VAL A 488 -4.59 -18.88 -4.66
C VAL A 488 -4.01 -17.87 -3.68
N HIS A 489 -3.02 -18.29 -2.89
CA HIS A 489 -2.45 -17.44 -1.84
C HIS A 489 -1.52 -16.34 -2.35
N GLN A 490 -0.95 -16.52 -3.53
CA GLN A 490 0.00 -15.62 -4.18
C GLN A 490 -0.34 -15.53 -5.67
N PHE A 491 -0.36 -14.33 -6.25
CA PHE A 491 -0.50 -14.14 -7.70
C PHE A 491 -0.03 -12.74 -8.14
N THR A 492 0.41 -12.61 -9.39
CA THR A 492 0.77 -11.30 -9.97
C THR A 492 -0.48 -10.55 -10.42
N LYS A 493 -0.55 -9.24 -10.14
CA LYS A 493 -1.64 -8.36 -10.58
C LYS A 493 -1.10 -7.03 -11.12
N VAL A 494 -1.64 -6.56 -12.25
CA VAL A 494 -1.51 -5.18 -12.72
C VAL A 494 -2.74 -4.39 -12.28
N GLU A 495 -2.50 -3.34 -11.51
CA GLU A 495 -3.51 -2.47 -10.91
C GLU A 495 -3.50 -1.09 -11.55
N MET A 496 -4.69 -0.55 -11.82
CA MET A 496 -4.94 0.87 -12.05
C MET A 496 -5.39 1.53 -10.75
N PHE A 497 -4.82 2.69 -10.46
CA PHE A 497 -5.25 3.54 -9.34
C PHE A 497 -5.35 4.98 -9.80
N GLY A 498 -6.40 5.66 -9.37
CA GLY A 498 -6.75 7.01 -9.77
C GLY A 498 -6.91 7.92 -8.56
N VAL A 499 -6.34 9.12 -8.64
CA VAL A 499 -6.63 10.22 -7.70
C VAL A 499 -7.20 11.37 -8.51
N THR A 500 -8.39 11.86 -8.15
CA THR A 500 -9.09 12.90 -8.88
C THR A 500 -9.71 13.95 -7.95
N ALA A 501 -10.11 15.08 -8.53
CA ALA A 501 -10.77 16.17 -7.82
C ALA A 501 -12.22 15.78 -7.44
N ALA A 502 -12.83 16.61 -6.60
CA ALA A 502 -14.25 16.53 -6.26
C ALA A 502 -14.87 17.93 -6.29
N GLU A 503 -14.57 18.70 -7.35
CA GLU A 503 -15.11 20.06 -7.53
C GLU A 503 -16.54 20.03 -8.08
N SER A 504 -16.87 19.07 -8.96
CA SER A 504 -18.24 18.87 -9.46
C SER A 504 -18.97 17.67 -8.84
N GLY A 505 -18.22 16.69 -8.35
CA GLY A 505 -18.72 15.41 -7.86
C GLY A 505 -18.80 14.31 -8.93
N ALA A 506 -18.71 14.65 -10.22
CA ALA A 506 -18.73 13.69 -11.33
C ALA A 506 -17.35 13.06 -11.62
N GLU A 507 -16.25 13.72 -11.24
CA GLU A 507 -14.90 13.41 -11.76
C GLU A 507 -14.42 11.98 -11.42
N SER A 508 -14.86 11.38 -10.32
CA SER A 508 -14.53 9.98 -9.99
C SER A 508 -15.49 8.95 -10.58
N GLY A 509 -16.70 9.37 -11.00
CA GLY A 509 -17.58 8.58 -11.85
C GLY A 509 -17.01 8.44 -13.26
N ASP A 510 -16.57 9.57 -13.84
CA ASP A 510 -15.92 9.60 -15.17
C ASP A 510 -14.64 8.74 -15.19
N LEU A 511 -13.81 8.83 -14.14
CA LEU A 511 -12.57 8.05 -14.03
C LEU A 511 -12.85 6.54 -13.82
N LEU A 512 -13.92 6.18 -13.10
CA LEU A 512 -14.37 4.78 -13.00
C LEU A 512 -14.84 4.25 -14.35
N ALA A 513 -15.59 5.05 -15.12
CA ALA A 513 -16.03 4.68 -16.46
C ALA A 513 -14.84 4.51 -17.42
N GLU A 514 -13.81 5.35 -17.32
CA GLU A 514 -12.55 5.21 -18.07
C GLU A 514 -11.83 3.89 -17.71
N PHE A 515 -11.68 3.58 -16.42
CA PHE A 515 -11.04 2.34 -15.98
C PHE A 515 -11.79 1.09 -16.46
N LEU A 516 -13.13 1.11 -16.39
CA LEU A 516 -13.97 0.04 -16.91
C LEU A 516 -13.83 -0.12 -18.44
N ALA A 517 -13.78 0.99 -19.19
CA ALA A 517 -13.54 0.95 -20.63
C ALA A 517 -12.17 0.35 -20.97
N LEU A 518 -11.12 0.69 -20.22
CA LEU A 518 -9.78 0.13 -20.40
C LEU A 518 -9.73 -1.37 -20.10
N GLN A 519 -10.42 -1.84 -19.06
CA GLN A 519 -10.56 -3.28 -18.77
C GLN A 519 -11.23 -4.01 -19.95
N LYS A 520 -12.34 -3.47 -20.47
CA LYS A 520 -13.02 -4.01 -21.66
C LYS A 520 -12.11 -4.07 -22.89
N GLU A 521 -11.35 -3.00 -23.17
CA GLU A 521 -10.37 -2.99 -24.26
C GLU A 521 -9.34 -4.12 -24.09
N ILE A 522 -8.74 -4.25 -22.90
CA ILE A 522 -7.74 -5.30 -22.59
C ILE A 522 -8.31 -6.70 -22.84
N PHE A 523 -9.50 -7.01 -22.32
CA PHE A 523 -10.07 -8.36 -22.41
C PHE A 523 -10.59 -8.68 -23.81
N SER A 524 -11.08 -7.69 -24.55
CA SER A 524 -11.48 -7.83 -25.96
C SER A 524 -10.27 -8.09 -26.88
N GLU A 525 -9.17 -7.36 -26.69
CA GLU A 525 -7.92 -7.57 -27.47
C GLU A 525 -7.28 -8.94 -27.20
N LEU A 526 -7.51 -9.52 -26.02
CA LEU A 526 -7.12 -10.89 -25.68
C LEU A 526 -8.08 -11.97 -26.21
N GLY A 527 -9.18 -11.58 -26.87
CA GLY A 527 -10.18 -12.49 -27.43
C GLY A 527 -11.01 -13.23 -26.39
N LEU A 528 -11.16 -12.67 -25.18
CA LEU A 528 -11.96 -13.28 -24.12
C LEU A 528 -13.45 -13.01 -24.34
N HIS A 529 -14.27 -14.03 -24.07
CA HIS A 529 -15.71 -13.86 -23.89
C HIS A 529 -16.02 -13.53 -22.43
N TYR A 530 -16.70 -12.42 -22.15
CA TYR A 530 -16.92 -11.95 -20.79
C TYR A 530 -18.27 -11.22 -20.65
N ARG A 531 -18.66 -10.97 -19.38
CA ARG A 531 -19.80 -10.14 -19.02
C ARG A 531 -19.39 -9.07 -18.01
N VAL A 532 -20.03 -7.90 -18.09
CA VAL A 532 -19.84 -6.76 -17.18
C VAL A 532 -21.02 -6.72 -16.20
N LEU A 533 -20.73 -6.60 -14.91
CA LEU A 533 -21.70 -6.59 -13.82
C LEU A 533 -21.64 -5.27 -13.04
N ASP A 534 -22.80 -4.67 -12.77
CA ASP A 534 -22.98 -3.64 -11.73
C ASP A 534 -23.23 -4.35 -10.40
N MET A 535 -22.32 -4.18 -9.44
CA MET A 535 -22.32 -5.00 -8.23
C MET A 535 -23.31 -4.46 -7.19
N PRO A 536 -24.07 -5.35 -6.53
CA PRO A 536 -25.17 -4.96 -5.66
C PRO A 536 -24.68 -4.53 -4.27
N THR A 537 -25.57 -3.92 -3.48
CA THR A 537 -25.23 -3.22 -2.21
C THR A 537 -24.45 -4.07 -1.20
N GLU A 538 -24.67 -5.38 -1.14
CA GLU A 538 -23.95 -6.28 -0.23
C GLU A 538 -22.53 -6.63 -0.71
N GLU A 539 -22.24 -6.48 -2.00
CA GLU A 539 -20.95 -6.84 -2.63
C GLU A 539 -20.00 -5.65 -2.83
N LEU A 540 -20.36 -4.47 -2.31
CA LEU A 540 -19.53 -3.25 -2.36
C LEU A 540 -18.42 -3.21 -1.28
N GLY A 541 -18.43 -4.13 -0.31
CA GLY A 541 -17.52 -4.10 0.83
C GLY A 541 -17.67 -2.82 1.67
N LEU A 542 -16.57 -2.36 2.29
CA LEU A 542 -16.55 -1.07 3.01
C LEU A 542 -16.28 0.15 2.10
N PRO A 543 -15.23 0.21 1.26
CA PRO A 543 -14.80 1.47 0.66
C PRO A 543 -15.58 1.89 -0.60
N ALA A 544 -16.21 0.96 -1.33
CA ALA A 544 -16.79 1.29 -2.63
C ALA A 544 -18.14 2.01 -2.51
N HIS A 545 -18.26 3.11 -3.28
CA HIS A 545 -19.50 3.83 -3.55
C HIS A 545 -20.24 3.23 -4.76
N ARG A 546 -19.48 2.81 -5.78
CA ARG A 546 -19.95 1.99 -6.89
C ARG A 546 -18.84 1.04 -7.33
N LYS A 547 -19.20 -0.18 -7.73
CA LYS A 547 -18.27 -1.24 -8.13
C LYS A 547 -18.80 -1.96 -9.37
N PHE A 548 -17.92 -2.15 -10.35
CA PHE A 548 -18.18 -2.95 -11.53
C PHE A 548 -17.22 -4.14 -11.56
N ASP A 549 -17.75 -5.34 -11.81
CA ASP A 549 -16.93 -6.55 -11.99
C ASP A 549 -17.01 -7.04 -13.43
N ILE A 550 -15.93 -7.64 -13.91
CA ILE A 550 -15.91 -8.35 -15.19
C ILE A 550 -15.59 -9.82 -14.95
N GLU A 551 -16.49 -10.68 -15.43
CA GLU A 551 -16.32 -12.12 -15.37
C GLU A 551 -16.09 -12.69 -16.77
N ALA A 552 -15.00 -13.43 -16.95
CA ALA A 552 -14.71 -14.16 -18.18
C ALA A 552 -15.31 -15.57 -18.15
N TRP A 553 -15.75 -16.05 -19.30
CA TRP A 553 -16.16 -17.45 -19.47
C TRP A 553 -14.94 -18.37 -19.41
N MET A 554 -15.05 -19.45 -18.64
CA MET A 554 -14.00 -20.44 -18.43
C MET A 554 -14.54 -21.81 -18.89
N PRO A 555 -14.29 -22.24 -20.14
CA PRO A 555 -14.94 -23.42 -20.73
C PRO A 555 -14.79 -24.74 -19.97
N GLY A 556 -13.63 -25.00 -19.39
CA GLY A 556 -13.35 -26.21 -18.60
C GLY A 556 -13.94 -26.15 -17.19
N ARG A 557 -14.09 -24.94 -16.63
CA ARG A 557 -14.87 -24.68 -15.42
C ARG A 557 -16.39 -24.72 -15.67
N GLY A 558 -16.83 -24.45 -16.89
CA GLY A 558 -18.25 -24.42 -17.27
C GLY A 558 -19.05 -23.24 -16.73
N SER A 559 -18.38 -22.18 -16.25
CA SER A 559 -19.02 -20.97 -15.69
C SER A 559 -18.28 -19.70 -16.09
N TYR A 560 -18.92 -18.55 -15.87
CA TYR A 560 -18.19 -17.28 -15.75
C TYR A 560 -17.42 -17.23 -14.42
N GLY A 561 -16.34 -16.47 -14.38
CA GLY A 561 -15.65 -16.13 -13.15
C GLY A 561 -14.95 -14.78 -13.21
N GLU A 562 -15.07 -14.00 -12.14
CA GLU A 562 -14.47 -12.67 -11.96
C GLU A 562 -12.97 -12.69 -12.32
N ILE A 563 -12.56 -11.94 -13.33
CA ILE A 563 -11.15 -11.69 -13.67
C ILE A 563 -10.70 -10.28 -13.29
N SER A 564 -11.64 -9.41 -12.96
CA SER A 564 -11.41 -8.00 -12.70
C SER A 564 -12.57 -7.36 -11.93
N SER A 565 -12.24 -6.34 -11.15
CA SER A 565 -13.15 -5.43 -10.47
C SER A 565 -12.61 -3.99 -10.57
N ALA A 566 -13.51 -3.00 -10.57
CA ALA A 566 -13.19 -1.58 -10.51
C ALA A 566 -14.14 -0.85 -9.55
N SER A 567 -13.60 0.00 -8.68
CA SER A 567 -14.37 0.67 -7.62
C SER A 567 -14.10 2.17 -7.58
N ASN A 568 -15.15 2.98 -7.53
CA ASN A 568 -15.06 4.38 -7.09
C ASN A 568 -15.21 4.38 -5.56
N CYS A 569 -14.17 4.82 -4.86
CA CYS A 569 -14.13 4.88 -3.40
C CYS A 569 -14.46 6.27 -2.86
N THR A 570 -14.82 7.22 -3.73
CA THR A 570 -15.03 8.64 -3.42
C THR A 570 -13.96 9.14 -2.44
N ASP A 571 -14.35 9.76 -1.33
CA ASP A 571 -13.44 10.26 -0.31
C ASP A 571 -13.26 9.30 0.90
N TYR A 572 -13.72 8.04 0.81
CA TYR A 572 -13.62 7.06 1.92
C TYR A 572 -12.16 6.84 2.36
N GLN A 573 -11.27 6.62 1.38
CA GLN A 573 -9.85 6.32 1.61
C GLN A 573 -9.08 7.61 1.92
N SER A 574 -9.38 8.69 1.21
CA SER A 574 -8.71 9.97 1.41
C SER A 574 -9.04 10.64 2.74
N ARG A 575 -10.25 10.49 3.28
CA ARG A 575 -10.61 10.92 4.64
C ARG A 575 -9.92 10.13 5.73
N ARG A 576 -9.49 8.90 5.44
CA ARG A 576 -8.79 8.01 6.37
C ARG A 576 -7.28 8.16 6.31
N LEU A 577 -6.73 8.43 5.13
CA LEU A 577 -5.29 8.53 4.86
C LEU A 577 -4.82 9.96 4.58
N ASN A 578 -5.67 10.97 4.74
CA ASN A 578 -5.40 12.38 4.41
C ASN A 578 -4.82 12.57 2.99
N ILE A 579 -5.42 11.92 1.98
CA ILE A 579 -5.05 12.08 0.57
C ILE A 579 -5.73 13.34 0.03
N MET A 580 -4.98 14.44 -0.13
CA MET A 580 -5.55 15.76 -0.41
C MET A 580 -5.24 16.26 -1.83
N TYR A 581 -5.98 17.28 -2.26
CA TYR A 581 -5.54 18.19 -3.30
C TYR A 581 -5.74 19.66 -2.89
N SER A 582 -4.95 20.56 -3.46
CA SER A 582 -5.12 22.01 -3.32
C SER A 582 -6.00 22.53 -4.46
N ASN A 583 -7.15 23.13 -4.13
CA ASN A 583 -8.11 23.67 -5.09
C ASN A 583 -7.66 25.03 -5.68
N GLY A 584 -8.48 25.61 -6.57
CA GLY A 584 -8.17 26.91 -7.20
C GLY A 584 -8.03 28.11 -6.25
N ALA A 585 -8.50 27.99 -5.00
CA ALA A 585 -8.34 28.98 -3.94
C ALA A 585 -7.17 28.67 -2.98
N GLY A 586 -6.37 27.64 -3.26
CA GLY A 586 -5.26 27.18 -2.41
C GLY A 586 -5.69 26.34 -1.19
N GLN A 587 -6.99 26.07 -1.03
CA GLN A 587 -7.51 25.29 0.09
C GLN A 587 -7.31 23.79 -0.14
N LEU A 588 -6.94 23.06 0.92
CA LEU A 588 -6.87 21.60 0.86
C LEU A 588 -8.26 20.97 0.94
N ARG A 589 -8.53 20.02 0.06
CA ARG A 589 -9.74 19.17 0.00
C ARG A 589 -9.33 17.71 -0.09
N HIS A 590 -10.14 16.80 0.45
CA HIS A 590 -9.95 15.37 0.24
C HIS A 590 -10.16 15.04 -1.25
N ALA A 591 -9.22 14.33 -1.86
CA ALA A 591 -9.37 13.83 -3.23
C ALA A 591 -10.36 12.66 -3.28
N HIS A 592 -10.87 12.34 -4.46
CA HIS A 592 -11.53 11.06 -4.69
C HIS A 592 -10.54 10.01 -5.19
N THR A 593 -10.67 8.77 -4.72
CA THR A 593 -9.86 7.63 -5.20
C THR A 593 -10.70 6.63 -6.00
N VAL A 594 -10.07 6.03 -7.02
CA VAL A 594 -10.66 5.00 -7.88
C VAL A 594 -9.63 3.88 -8.08
N ASN A 595 -10.03 2.62 -7.96
CA ASN A 595 -9.17 1.46 -8.23
C ASN A 595 -9.74 0.61 -9.38
N GLY A 596 -8.89 -0.17 -10.04
CA GLY A 596 -9.32 -1.08 -11.11
C GLY A 596 -8.28 -2.14 -11.45
N THR A 597 -8.66 -3.41 -11.34
CA THR A 597 -7.79 -4.53 -11.75
C THR A 597 -7.68 -4.57 -13.27
N ALA A 598 -6.51 -4.29 -13.83
CA ALA A 598 -6.29 -4.37 -15.28
C ALA A 598 -5.92 -5.78 -15.74
N CYS A 599 -5.17 -6.52 -14.92
CA CYS A 599 -4.81 -7.92 -15.20
C CYS A 599 -4.56 -8.68 -13.90
N ALA A 600 -5.39 -9.68 -13.58
CA ALA A 600 -5.11 -10.66 -12.52
C ALA A 600 -4.65 -11.98 -13.16
N VAL A 601 -3.33 -12.21 -13.18
CA VAL A 601 -2.70 -13.23 -14.03
C VAL A 601 -3.28 -14.63 -13.80
N SER A 602 -3.45 -15.03 -12.54
CA SER A 602 -3.90 -16.38 -12.17
C SER A 602 -5.23 -16.78 -12.83
N ARG A 603 -6.25 -15.92 -12.76
CA ARG A 603 -7.57 -16.18 -13.37
C ARG A 603 -7.59 -15.90 -14.87
N MET A 604 -6.78 -14.98 -15.37
CA MET A 604 -6.62 -14.76 -16.81
C MET A 604 -5.96 -15.95 -17.51
N LEU A 605 -4.99 -16.62 -16.87
CA LEU A 605 -4.43 -17.88 -17.36
C LEU A 605 -5.52 -18.97 -17.47
N ILE A 606 -6.49 -19.04 -16.54
CA ILE A 606 -7.62 -19.97 -16.66
C ILE A 606 -8.42 -19.69 -17.93
N ALA A 607 -8.91 -18.44 -18.07
CA ALA A 607 -9.75 -18.06 -19.20
C ALA A 607 -9.02 -18.25 -20.54
N LEU A 608 -7.73 -17.92 -20.61
CA LEU A 608 -6.92 -18.10 -21.83
C LEU A 608 -6.65 -19.56 -22.16
N LEU A 609 -6.18 -20.38 -21.19
CA LEU A 609 -5.87 -21.78 -21.43
C LEU A 609 -7.13 -22.56 -21.83
N GLU A 610 -8.25 -22.34 -21.14
CA GLU A 610 -9.49 -23.07 -21.42
C GLU A 610 -10.20 -22.60 -22.69
N SER A 611 -10.09 -21.32 -23.08
CA SER A 611 -10.73 -20.78 -24.30
C SER A 611 -9.95 -21.07 -25.58
N ASN A 612 -8.63 -21.27 -25.50
CA ASN A 612 -7.75 -21.44 -26.66
C ASN A 612 -7.24 -22.88 -26.85
N GLN A 613 -7.79 -23.85 -26.11
CA GLN A 613 -7.38 -25.26 -26.18
C GLN A 613 -7.69 -25.91 -27.54
N LEU A 614 -6.86 -26.89 -27.90
CA LEU A 614 -6.95 -27.70 -29.12
C LEU A 614 -7.31 -29.16 -28.79
N PRO A 615 -7.89 -29.93 -29.74
CA PRO A 615 -8.26 -31.33 -29.50
C PRO A 615 -7.10 -32.23 -29.04
N ASP A 616 -5.86 -31.88 -29.41
CA ASP A 616 -4.64 -32.61 -29.05
C ASP A 616 -4.04 -32.21 -27.68
N GLY A 617 -4.71 -31.33 -26.93
CA GLY A 617 -4.29 -30.82 -25.62
C GLY A 617 -3.26 -29.69 -25.65
N ARG A 618 -2.86 -29.18 -26.83
CA ARG A 618 -2.14 -27.91 -26.94
C ARG A 618 -3.10 -26.72 -26.76
N VAL A 619 -2.54 -25.52 -26.66
CA VAL A 619 -3.30 -24.27 -26.49
C VAL A 619 -2.74 -23.22 -27.45
N ARG A 620 -3.59 -22.50 -28.18
CA ARG A 620 -3.16 -21.34 -29.00
C ARG A 620 -2.84 -20.15 -28.10
N VAL A 621 -1.82 -19.39 -28.46
CA VAL A 621 -1.54 -18.09 -27.84
C VAL A 621 -2.38 -17.02 -28.56
N PRO A 622 -3.14 -16.16 -27.85
CA PRO A 622 -3.91 -15.08 -28.47
C PRO A 622 -3.00 -14.17 -29.32
N PRO A 623 -3.44 -13.70 -30.50
CA PRO A 623 -2.60 -12.88 -31.40
C PRO A 623 -1.92 -11.67 -30.72
N ALA A 624 -2.61 -11.00 -29.79
CA ALA A 624 -2.06 -9.89 -29.02
C ALA A 624 -0.86 -10.26 -28.12
N LEU A 625 -0.74 -11.53 -27.72
CA LEU A 625 0.35 -12.04 -26.87
C LEU A 625 1.45 -12.76 -27.67
N GLN A 626 1.20 -13.21 -28.91
CA GLN A 626 2.18 -13.94 -29.72
C GLN A 626 3.53 -13.21 -29.87
N PRO A 627 3.61 -11.88 -30.12
CA PRO A 627 4.89 -11.16 -30.20
C PRO A 627 5.67 -11.07 -28.88
N LEU A 628 5.00 -11.30 -27.75
CA LEU A 628 5.59 -11.23 -26.41
C LEU A 628 5.98 -12.62 -25.87
N VAL A 629 5.22 -13.66 -26.22
CA VAL A 629 5.48 -15.07 -25.87
C VAL A 629 6.48 -15.70 -26.84
N GLY A 630 6.52 -15.26 -28.11
CA GLY A 630 7.33 -15.86 -29.17
C GLY A 630 6.78 -17.19 -29.72
N LEU A 631 5.51 -17.51 -29.43
CA LEU A 631 4.82 -18.74 -29.83
C LEU A 631 3.41 -18.40 -30.33
N ASP A 632 2.96 -19.13 -31.35
CA ASP A 632 1.56 -19.17 -31.84
C ASP A 632 0.73 -20.25 -31.11
N VAL A 633 1.37 -21.37 -30.76
CA VAL A 633 0.78 -22.50 -30.03
C VAL A 633 1.77 -22.99 -28.97
N ILE A 634 1.28 -23.24 -27.74
CA ILE A 634 2.07 -23.86 -26.69
C ILE A 634 2.41 -25.30 -27.12
N PRO A 635 3.71 -25.65 -27.29
CA PRO A 635 4.10 -27.00 -27.68
C PRO A 635 3.91 -27.99 -26.53
N ARG A 636 3.87 -29.28 -26.84
CA ARG A 636 4.00 -30.32 -25.81
C ARG A 636 5.41 -30.25 -25.20
N PRO A 637 5.57 -30.51 -23.89
CA PRO A 637 6.86 -30.39 -23.22
C PRO A 637 7.84 -31.45 -23.75
N PRO A 638 9.12 -31.11 -23.91
CA PRO A 638 10.15 -32.10 -24.23
C PRO A 638 10.26 -33.13 -23.10
N ALA A 639 10.52 -34.39 -23.45
CA ALA A 639 10.77 -35.44 -22.47
C ALA A 639 12.21 -35.34 -21.92
N PRO A 640 12.48 -35.74 -20.66
CA PRO A 640 11.55 -36.30 -19.68
C PRO A 640 10.97 -35.25 -18.70
N ARG A 641 9.74 -35.49 -18.22
CA ARG A 641 9.15 -34.74 -17.10
C ARG A 641 9.77 -35.14 -15.77
N LEU A 642 9.69 -34.25 -14.78
CA LEU A 642 10.08 -34.55 -13.39
C LEU A 642 9.33 -35.77 -12.86
N ARG A 643 10.08 -36.79 -12.42
CA ARG A 643 9.55 -37.97 -11.72
C ARG A 643 9.73 -37.78 -10.22
N TYR A 644 8.70 -38.08 -9.44
CA TYR A 644 8.82 -38.11 -7.99
C TYR A 644 9.56 -39.38 -7.57
N ILE A 645 10.61 -39.23 -6.78
CA ILE A 645 11.47 -40.33 -6.28
C ILE A 645 11.52 -40.38 -4.75
N GLY A 646 10.70 -39.58 -4.06
CA GLY A 646 10.62 -39.63 -2.59
C GLY A 646 9.83 -40.84 -2.08
N PRO A 647 9.88 -41.13 -0.77
CA PRO A 647 9.29 -42.33 -0.19
C PRO A 647 7.74 -42.32 -0.20
N ASN A 648 7.10 -41.15 -0.29
CA ASN A 648 5.64 -41.04 -0.23
C ASN A 648 4.98 -41.38 -1.59
N GLN A 649 5.18 -42.61 -2.04
CA GLN A 649 4.59 -43.22 -3.23
C GLN A 649 4.44 -44.74 -3.02
N PRO A 650 3.53 -45.43 -3.75
CA PRO A 650 3.43 -46.88 -3.70
C PRO A 650 4.78 -47.55 -4.02
N GLY A 651 5.26 -48.42 -3.14
CA GLY A 651 6.58 -49.07 -3.25
C GLY A 651 7.77 -48.24 -2.75
N GLY A 652 7.56 -47.00 -2.28
CA GLY A 652 8.60 -46.11 -1.74
C GLY A 652 8.92 -46.34 -0.25
N GLY A 653 9.06 -47.59 0.19
CA GLY A 653 9.59 -47.87 1.53
C GLY A 653 11.09 -47.51 1.65
N PRO A 654 11.60 -47.32 2.87
CA PRO A 654 13.05 -47.42 3.13
C PRO A 654 13.58 -48.84 2.84
#